data_AF-A0A1B9KWC3-F1
#
_entry.id   AF-A0A1B9KWC3-F1
#
_cell.length_a   1.000
_cell.length_b   1.000
_cell.length_c   1.000
_cell.angle_alpha   90.00
_cell.angle_beta   90.00
_cell.angle_gamma   90.00
#
_symmetry.space_group_name_H-M   'P 1'
#
loop_
_entity.id
_entity.type
_entity.pdbx_description
1 polymer ?
#
loop_
_entity_poly.entity_id
_entity_poly.type
_entity_poly.pdbx_seq_one_letter_code
_entity_poly.pdbx_strand_id
1 'polypeptide(L)'
;MTESFYQYWGKCRQRDNSDDSDDYHLLAYHNLDVAACGYHIVKKNYFYSAELFEQLGFSSDEMENAALWFAYFLAWHDIGKFANGFQQLFKHNNPKLVAADPAKSYTTRHDSLGHWLWQNYLIEKSEIQLESYNYNIEQVYNIWLLIMTAHHGKPPILKPDGNLSFNAQDKQASLDYIKAINQLFIVDNNLASYHTRFFDKTFRKNLNKLSWLLAAITVISDWLGSNQQFFPFSSNVMELSEYWLNYALVRAEKAVATLPQQSPIMPFNGIENLFPFIEKPTPLQQQALSCQLSDNGPELFIMEDVTGAGKTEASMILAHRLMAAGKAQGIYIGLPTQATANAIYQRTAQVYGQLYRSNSHPSLVLAHGASYMNPNFTQTVINLDNLSQPKYLTNENSASSECNEWFVDTRKKSLLAEVGVGTLDQALMAVMPFKHQSLRLLGLRHKLLILDEVHAYDSYMAKLLESLLQYHFSQGGSAIILTATLPFFLREKLLNAFYKGLNSNQSPLTLNSDLPFPLLTKLNQQGLVEQAIETRDEVKRQVDINWIDSIDSGIEKIKIAIQQGKIICWIKNSVADAISLYQQLQQNLNLDSKQILLFHSRFAYCDRLDIEQKTLTWAGKTSNHAIRSGKIIIATQVIEQSLDLDFDEMISDIAPIDLLIQRAGRLQRHVRDKQGNIKLSTNQNQPCDDRDKPILTIFAPTWNDNPTEEWLDYPEFGNTKYVYANHAYLWFTQRILRQKGAIKMPEDARLLIESVYHSDLEPPEGLQAVFYKELGQQLGQSSQAKSMILNFKNCYSRAQFNAEWDHEIEVSTRLSRDNIDLYLAYQQDDKIVPYCSSSEYAWEQSHLTISVSKWNRIKSAIPQLEQHHLEKLRQKIHRPNAIIVLIEKEKVSCFYTKELGFYLN
;
A
#
# COMPACT_ATOMS: atom_id res chain seq x y z
N MET A 1 43.83 -8.39 -31.61
CA MET A 1 43.27 -9.33 -30.62
C MET A 1 41.95 -8.74 -30.19
N THR A 2 40.86 -9.50 -30.21
CA THR A 2 39.60 -9.07 -29.59
C THR A 2 39.83 -8.85 -28.10
N GLU A 3 39.33 -7.74 -27.56
CA GLU A 3 39.52 -7.38 -26.15
C GLU A 3 38.96 -8.46 -25.21
N SER A 4 39.62 -8.67 -24.07
CA SER A 4 39.39 -9.79 -23.14
C SER A 4 37.96 -9.83 -22.59
N PHE A 5 37.31 -8.68 -22.45
CA PHE A 5 35.96 -8.57 -21.90
C PHE A 5 34.84 -9.04 -22.85
N TYR A 6 35.11 -9.19 -24.15
CA TYR A 6 34.15 -9.81 -25.09
C TYR A 6 34.01 -11.33 -24.91
N GLN A 7 34.75 -11.92 -23.96
CA GLN A 7 34.63 -13.34 -23.60
C GLN A 7 33.54 -13.60 -22.54
N TYR A 8 32.82 -12.58 -22.09
CA TYR A 8 31.86 -12.68 -20.99
C TYR A 8 30.44 -12.47 -21.48
N TRP A 9 29.51 -13.32 -21.05
CA TRP A 9 28.09 -13.20 -21.38
C TRP A 9 27.33 -12.45 -20.27
N GLY A 10 26.34 -11.64 -20.67
CA GLY A 10 25.43 -10.92 -19.77
C GLY A 10 24.05 -11.57 -19.66
N LYS A 11 23.57 -12.16 -20.77
CA LYS A 11 22.33 -12.97 -20.85
C LYS A 11 22.57 -14.21 -21.73
N CYS A 12 21.87 -15.29 -21.45
CA CYS A 12 21.89 -16.53 -22.24
C CYS A 12 20.48 -17.12 -22.36
N ARG A 13 20.22 -17.90 -23.41
CA ARG A 13 18.95 -18.60 -23.59
C ARG A 13 18.81 -19.74 -22.58
N GLN A 14 17.67 -19.82 -21.91
CA GLN A 14 17.25 -21.03 -21.22
C GLN A 14 16.70 -21.99 -22.29
N ARG A 15 17.22 -23.21 -22.35
CA ARG A 15 16.86 -24.25 -23.35
C ARG A 15 15.33 -24.37 -23.41
N ASP A 16 14.68 -23.94 -24.51
CA ASP A 16 13.42 -24.53 -25.07
C ASP A 16 12.71 -23.72 -26.18
N ASN A 17 13.19 -22.55 -26.65
CA ASN A 17 12.56 -21.87 -27.80
C ASN A 17 13.49 -21.79 -29.03
N SER A 18 13.08 -22.44 -30.12
CA SER A 18 13.72 -22.44 -31.43
C SER A 18 13.25 -21.24 -32.25
N ASP A 19 14.06 -20.17 -32.27
CA ASP A 19 13.98 -19.12 -33.30
C ASP A 19 15.37 -18.48 -33.51
N ASP A 20 15.57 -17.90 -34.69
CA ASP A 20 16.79 -17.49 -35.42
C ASP A 20 17.77 -16.47 -34.75
N SER A 21 17.85 -16.39 -33.42
CA SER A 21 18.77 -15.46 -32.70
C SER A 21 19.93 -16.16 -31.98
N ASP A 22 21.02 -15.43 -31.73
CA ASP A 22 22.21 -15.90 -31.01
C ASP A 22 21.89 -16.53 -29.64
N ASP A 23 22.71 -17.49 -29.20
CA ASP A 23 22.54 -18.25 -27.95
C ASP A 23 22.80 -17.42 -26.67
N TYR A 24 23.53 -16.32 -26.80
CA TYR A 24 23.91 -15.44 -25.70
C TYR A 24 24.11 -14.01 -26.17
N HIS A 25 24.01 -13.09 -25.20
CA HIS A 25 24.28 -11.68 -25.39
C HIS A 25 25.50 -11.28 -24.57
N LEU A 26 26.44 -10.58 -25.22
CA LEU A 26 27.70 -10.16 -24.60
C LEU A 26 27.44 -9.19 -23.43
N LEU A 27 28.22 -9.35 -22.35
CA LEU A 27 28.06 -8.56 -21.12
C LEU A 27 28.23 -7.07 -21.37
N ALA A 28 29.22 -6.68 -22.17
CA ALA A 28 29.46 -5.28 -22.51
C ALA A 28 28.26 -4.65 -23.24
N TYR A 29 27.59 -5.40 -24.12
CA TYR A 29 26.42 -4.92 -24.85
C TYR A 29 25.19 -4.79 -23.97
N HIS A 30 24.95 -5.78 -23.09
CA HIS A 30 23.87 -5.68 -22.11
C HIS A 30 24.03 -4.44 -21.22
N ASN A 31 25.26 -4.18 -20.76
CA ASN A 31 25.55 -3.00 -19.95
C ASN A 31 25.28 -1.69 -20.70
N LEU A 32 25.64 -1.62 -21.99
CA LEU A 32 25.34 -0.47 -22.84
C LEU A 32 23.84 -0.33 -23.14
N ASP A 33 23.09 -1.41 -23.30
CA ASP A 33 21.64 -1.38 -23.50
C ASP A 33 20.93 -0.77 -22.28
N VAL A 34 21.32 -1.18 -21.07
CA VAL A 34 20.81 -0.61 -19.81
C VAL A 34 21.23 0.85 -19.65
N ALA A 35 22.48 1.19 -19.97
CA ALA A 35 22.96 2.57 -19.95
C ALA A 35 22.20 3.47 -20.94
N ALA A 36 21.87 2.96 -22.13
CA ALA A 36 21.11 3.68 -23.15
C ALA A 36 19.65 3.91 -22.71
N CYS A 37 19.03 2.93 -22.03
CA CYS A 37 17.72 3.11 -21.41
C CYS A 37 17.74 4.24 -20.37
N GLY A 38 18.73 4.24 -19.47
CA GLY A 38 18.90 5.30 -18.47
C GLY A 38 19.14 6.67 -19.08
N TYR A 39 19.95 6.75 -20.15
CA TYR A 39 20.17 7.96 -20.92
C TYR A 39 18.85 8.54 -21.44
N HIS A 40 18.03 7.73 -22.12
CA HIS A 40 16.76 8.20 -22.69
C HIS A 40 15.72 8.54 -21.61
N ILE A 41 15.70 7.83 -20.48
CA ILE A 41 14.85 8.19 -19.33
C ILE A 41 15.16 9.60 -18.86
N VAL A 42 16.45 9.93 -18.65
CA VAL A 42 16.88 11.26 -18.22
C VAL A 42 16.58 12.31 -19.28
N LYS A 43 16.99 12.06 -20.53
CA LYS A 43 16.85 12.99 -21.64
C LYS A 43 15.40 13.33 -21.97
N LYS A 44 14.49 12.36 -21.85
CA LYS A 44 13.04 12.56 -22.08
C LYS A 44 12.27 12.88 -20.80
N ASN A 45 12.97 13.07 -19.68
CA ASN A 45 12.42 13.42 -18.37
C ASN A 45 11.33 12.45 -17.86
N TYR A 46 11.46 11.15 -18.13
CA TYR A 46 10.54 10.17 -17.58
C TYR A 46 10.67 10.12 -16.05
N PHE A 47 9.54 10.02 -15.34
CA PHE A 47 9.49 10.04 -13.87
C PHE A 47 10.16 11.27 -13.22
N TYR A 48 10.17 12.42 -13.91
CA TYR A 48 10.82 13.65 -13.45
C TYR A 48 12.30 13.45 -13.12
N SER A 49 12.98 12.59 -13.88
CA SER A 49 14.39 12.28 -13.66
C SER A 49 15.30 13.48 -13.91
N ALA A 50 14.97 14.37 -14.85
CA ALA A 50 15.77 15.57 -15.13
C ALA A 50 15.89 16.46 -13.88
N GLU A 51 14.78 16.65 -13.15
CA GLU A 51 14.76 17.40 -11.89
C GLU A 51 15.71 16.81 -10.82
N LEU A 52 15.94 15.48 -10.82
CA LEU A 52 16.91 14.87 -9.89
C LEU A 52 18.33 15.34 -10.22
N PHE A 53 18.67 15.42 -11.50
CA PHE A 53 19.97 15.93 -11.94
C PHE A 53 20.08 17.44 -11.77
N GLU A 54 18.99 18.20 -11.92
CA GLU A 54 18.96 19.61 -11.55
C GLU A 54 19.24 19.82 -10.06
N GLN A 55 18.64 19.00 -9.18
CA GLN A 55 18.93 19.03 -7.74
C GLN A 55 20.35 18.56 -7.39
N LEU A 56 20.98 17.73 -8.24
CA LEU A 56 22.41 17.43 -8.16
C LEU A 56 23.27 18.62 -8.58
N GLY A 57 22.73 19.57 -9.34
CA GLY A 57 23.38 20.82 -9.74
C GLY A 57 23.66 20.96 -11.22
N PHE A 58 23.09 20.09 -12.08
CA PHE A 58 23.11 20.27 -13.54
C PHE A 58 22.10 21.37 -13.95
N SER A 59 22.40 22.18 -14.95
CA SER A 59 21.40 23.11 -15.53
C SER A 59 20.54 22.41 -16.59
N SER A 60 19.41 23.03 -16.97
CA SER A 60 18.54 22.53 -18.05
C SER A 60 19.28 22.32 -19.37
N ASP A 61 20.25 23.19 -19.66
CA ASP A 61 21.05 23.15 -20.89
C ASP A 61 22.13 22.05 -20.84
N GLU A 62 22.41 21.50 -19.66
CA GLU A 62 23.37 20.41 -19.45
C GLU A 62 22.70 19.02 -19.38
N MET A 63 21.41 18.89 -19.71
CA MET A 63 20.70 17.61 -19.56
C MET A 63 21.27 16.48 -20.42
N GLU A 64 21.86 16.79 -21.57
CA GLU A 64 22.61 15.81 -22.36
C GLU A 64 23.78 15.22 -21.55
N ASN A 65 24.56 16.09 -20.92
CA ASN A 65 25.69 15.69 -20.06
C ASN A 65 25.20 14.94 -18.81
N ALA A 66 24.06 15.34 -18.23
CA ALA A 66 23.46 14.64 -17.10
C ALA A 66 23.04 13.20 -17.47
N ALA A 67 22.41 13.04 -18.65
CA ALA A 67 22.01 11.74 -19.17
C ALA A 67 23.22 10.86 -19.48
N LEU A 68 24.26 11.39 -20.11
CA LEU A 68 25.52 10.67 -20.37
C LEU A 68 26.26 10.32 -19.07
N TRP A 69 26.25 11.21 -18.08
CA TRP A 69 26.84 10.96 -16.76
C TRP A 69 26.16 9.79 -16.04
N PHE A 70 24.83 9.74 -16.10
CA PHE A 70 24.08 8.63 -15.54
C PHE A 70 24.31 7.32 -16.30
N ALA A 71 24.31 7.37 -17.63
CA ALA A 71 24.59 6.24 -18.51
C ALA A 71 25.99 5.65 -18.26
N TYR A 72 26.99 6.51 -18.08
CA TYR A 72 28.35 6.10 -17.73
C TYR A 72 28.39 5.20 -16.50
N PHE A 73 27.75 5.61 -15.39
CA PHE A 73 27.71 4.75 -14.20
C PHE A 73 26.79 3.53 -14.37
N LEU A 74 25.68 3.65 -15.10
CA LEU A 74 24.81 2.50 -15.39
C LEU A 74 25.52 1.41 -16.18
N ALA A 75 26.47 1.75 -17.05
CA ALA A 75 27.30 0.76 -17.75
C ALA A 75 28.14 -0.12 -16.79
N TRP A 76 28.19 0.23 -15.50
CA TRP A 76 28.90 -0.53 -14.46
C TRP A 76 27.98 -1.41 -13.61
N HIS A 77 26.65 -1.34 -13.79
CA HIS A 77 25.69 -1.97 -12.87
C HIS A 77 25.91 -3.49 -12.70
N ASP A 78 26.36 -4.15 -13.77
CA ASP A 78 26.49 -5.60 -13.89
C ASP A 78 27.93 -6.11 -13.95
N ILE A 79 28.92 -5.29 -13.56
CA ILE A 79 30.35 -5.71 -13.55
C ILE A 79 30.62 -6.94 -12.67
N GLY A 80 29.73 -7.26 -11.73
CA GLY A 80 29.84 -8.49 -10.96
C GLY A 80 29.63 -9.77 -11.79
N LYS A 81 29.04 -9.68 -12.99
CA LYS A 81 28.92 -10.80 -13.92
C LYS A 81 30.25 -11.23 -14.54
N PHE A 82 31.31 -10.40 -14.47
CA PHE A 82 32.66 -10.83 -14.83
C PHE A 82 33.17 -11.97 -13.94
N ALA A 83 32.58 -12.20 -12.76
CA ALA A 83 32.95 -13.31 -11.90
C ALA A 83 32.80 -14.65 -12.64
N ASN A 84 33.87 -15.44 -12.71
CA ASN A 84 33.83 -16.77 -13.29
C ASN A 84 32.73 -17.64 -12.64
N GLY A 85 32.53 -17.50 -11.32
CA GLY A 85 31.41 -18.16 -10.62
C GLY A 85 30.05 -17.89 -11.28
N PHE A 86 29.76 -16.65 -11.69
CA PHE A 86 28.54 -16.32 -12.44
C PHE A 86 28.56 -16.89 -13.86
N GLN A 87 29.68 -16.75 -14.57
CA GLN A 87 29.80 -17.19 -15.97
C GLN A 87 29.54 -18.70 -16.13
N GLN A 88 29.86 -19.51 -15.10
CA GLN A 88 29.59 -20.95 -15.05
C GLN A 88 28.10 -21.35 -15.05
N LEU A 89 27.18 -20.40 -14.79
CA LEU A 89 25.75 -20.68 -14.84
C LEU A 89 25.28 -21.06 -16.25
N PHE A 90 26.00 -20.62 -17.28
CA PHE A 90 25.77 -21.02 -18.66
C PHE A 90 26.73 -22.15 -19.06
N LYS A 91 26.21 -23.36 -19.23
CA LYS A 91 27.01 -24.52 -19.65
C LYS A 91 27.20 -24.52 -21.16
N HIS A 92 28.40 -24.23 -21.64
CA HIS A 92 28.76 -24.19 -23.06
C HIS A 92 30.14 -24.79 -23.34
N ASN A 93 30.38 -25.13 -24.61
CA ASN A 93 31.71 -25.48 -25.13
C ASN A 93 32.25 -24.41 -26.10
N ASN A 94 31.65 -23.21 -26.13
CA ASN A 94 32.03 -22.12 -27.02
C ASN A 94 33.44 -21.58 -26.66
N PRO A 95 34.44 -21.69 -27.56
CA PRO A 95 35.80 -21.22 -27.29
C PRO A 95 35.93 -19.69 -27.26
N LYS A 96 34.91 -18.95 -27.68
CA LYS A 96 34.89 -17.48 -27.64
C LYS A 96 34.55 -16.93 -26.25
N LEU A 97 33.98 -17.76 -25.37
CA LEU A 97 33.58 -17.37 -24.01
C LEU A 97 34.60 -17.90 -22.99
N VAL A 98 34.66 -17.25 -21.83
CA VAL A 98 35.55 -17.65 -20.73
C VAL A 98 35.25 -19.08 -20.28
N ALA A 99 36.28 -19.88 -20.06
CA ALA A 99 36.13 -21.24 -19.60
C ALA A 99 35.67 -21.26 -18.14
N ALA A 100 34.78 -22.21 -17.82
CA ALA A 100 34.39 -22.51 -16.44
C ALA A 100 35.62 -22.93 -15.61
N ASP A 101 35.83 -22.29 -14.46
CA ASP A 101 36.82 -22.69 -13.47
C ASP A 101 36.15 -23.42 -12.31
N PRO A 102 36.30 -24.76 -12.19
CA PRO A 102 35.69 -25.54 -11.12
C PRO A 102 36.07 -25.11 -9.70
N ALA A 103 37.16 -24.34 -9.52
CA ALA A 103 37.57 -23.81 -8.22
C ALA A 103 36.77 -22.57 -7.78
N LYS A 104 35.97 -21.98 -8.68
CA LYS A 104 35.14 -20.80 -8.40
C LYS A 104 33.69 -21.17 -8.16
N SER A 105 33.01 -20.39 -7.32
CA SER A 105 31.62 -20.64 -6.93
C SER A 105 30.78 -19.36 -6.95
N TYR A 106 29.48 -19.54 -7.19
CA TYR A 106 28.48 -18.46 -7.20
C TYR A 106 27.58 -18.54 -5.97
N THR A 107 28.12 -18.14 -4.81
CA THR A 107 27.38 -18.10 -3.55
C THR A 107 26.73 -16.74 -3.30
N THR A 108 27.36 -15.67 -3.80
CA THR A 108 26.88 -14.30 -3.70
C THR A 108 26.37 -13.83 -5.07
N ARG A 109 25.21 -13.15 -5.07
CA ARG A 109 24.64 -12.59 -6.31
C ARG A 109 25.53 -11.50 -6.90
N HIS A 110 25.45 -11.36 -8.23
CA HIS A 110 26.37 -10.56 -9.03
C HIS A 110 26.31 -9.07 -8.69
N ASP A 111 25.16 -8.57 -8.26
CA ASP A 111 25.01 -7.20 -7.78
C ASP A 111 26.00 -6.88 -6.63
N SER A 112 26.04 -7.75 -5.61
CA SER A 112 26.97 -7.59 -4.47
C SER A 112 28.42 -7.91 -4.85
N LEU A 113 28.64 -8.85 -5.77
CA LEU A 113 29.98 -9.13 -6.32
C LEU A 113 30.55 -7.94 -7.10
N GLY A 114 29.71 -7.19 -7.82
CA GLY A 114 30.12 -5.98 -8.53
C GLY A 114 30.57 -4.89 -7.57
N HIS A 115 29.84 -4.69 -6.47
CA HIS A 115 30.24 -3.75 -5.42
C HIS A 115 31.56 -4.18 -4.76
N TRP A 116 31.74 -5.47 -4.50
CA TRP A 116 32.98 -6.02 -3.96
C TRP A 116 34.17 -5.82 -4.91
N LEU A 117 33.98 -6.09 -6.21
CA LEU A 117 35.00 -5.90 -7.23
C LEU A 117 35.45 -4.44 -7.31
N TRP A 118 34.51 -3.51 -7.19
CA TRP A 118 34.80 -2.09 -7.06
C TRP A 118 35.68 -1.80 -5.83
N GLN A 119 35.22 -2.19 -4.63
CA GLN A 119 35.89 -1.88 -3.36
C GLN A 119 37.27 -2.52 -3.18
N ASN A 120 37.50 -3.70 -3.76
CA ASN A 120 38.69 -4.52 -3.47
C ASN A 120 39.69 -4.61 -4.64
N TYR A 121 39.36 -4.05 -5.79
CA TYR A 121 40.25 -4.14 -6.96
C TYR A 121 40.21 -2.90 -7.84
N LEU A 122 39.03 -2.48 -8.31
CA LEU A 122 38.93 -1.41 -9.32
C LEU A 122 39.26 -0.03 -8.73
N ILE A 123 38.83 0.28 -7.50
CA ILE A 123 39.04 1.59 -6.88
C ILE A 123 40.52 2.00 -6.79
N GLU A 124 41.43 1.02 -6.65
CA GLU A 124 42.88 1.22 -6.55
C GLU A 124 43.58 1.39 -7.91
N LYS A 125 42.87 1.22 -9.04
CA LYS A 125 43.44 1.30 -10.39
C LYS A 125 43.45 2.73 -10.89
N SER A 126 44.64 3.31 -10.99
CA SER A 126 44.81 4.69 -11.47
C SER A 126 44.36 4.88 -12.92
N GLU A 127 44.34 3.82 -13.73
CA GLU A 127 43.99 3.93 -15.15
C GLU A 127 42.50 4.13 -15.42
N ILE A 128 41.64 3.91 -14.42
CA ILE A 128 40.19 4.17 -14.54
C ILE A 128 39.76 5.38 -13.69
N GLN A 129 40.68 5.95 -12.92
CA GLN A 129 40.45 7.17 -12.17
C GLN A 129 40.48 8.37 -13.12
N LEU A 130 39.59 9.32 -12.86
CA LEU A 130 39.49 10.55 -13.65
C LEU A 130 40.70 11.46 -13.36
N GLU A 131 41.25 12.13 -14.38
CA GLU A 131 42.37 13.06 -14.21
C GLU A 131 42.03 14.11 -13.15
N SER A 132 43.00 14.44 -12.27
CA SER A 132 42.85 15.11 -10.97
C SER A 132 42.27 14.22 -9.85
N TYR A 133 43.01 13.16 -9.51
CA TYR A 133 42.76 12.32 -8.33
C TYR A 133 42.78 13.15 -7.04
N ASN A 134 41.61 13.66 -6.69
CA ASN A 134 41.32 14.23 -5.38
C ASN A 134 40.67 13.10 -4.55
N TYR A 135 41.13 12.88 -3.33
CA TYR A 135 40.57 11.89 -2.38
C TYR A 135 39.04 11.91 -2.27
N ASN A 136 38.40 13.05 -2.60
CA ASN A 136 36.95 13.18 -2.60
C ASN A 136 36.22 12.46 -3.74
N ILE A 137 36.88 12.14 -4.87
CA ILE A 137 36.22 11.49 -6.02
C ILE A 137 35.84 10.04 -5.74
N GLU A 138 36.68 9.32 -4.98
CA GLU A 138 36.41 7.95 -4.55
C GLU A 138 35.10 7.85 -3.78
N GLN A 139 34.80 8.85 -2.95
CA GLN A 139 33.57 8.90 -2.16
C GLN A 139 32.34 9.10 -3.04
N VAL A 140 32.47 9.80 -4.17
CA VAL A 140 31.40 9.97 -5.15
C VAL A 140 31.17 8.68 -5.93
N TYR A 141 32.24 8.03 -6.39
CA TYR A 141 32.17 6.71 -7.02
C TYR A 141 31.53 5.69 -6.07
N ASN A 142 31.91 5.68 -4.80
CA ASN A 142 31.32 4.78 -3.80
C ASN A 142 29.80 4.92 -3.71
N ILE A 143 29.28 6.15 -3.76
CA ILE A 143 27.83 6.39 -3.76
C ILE A 143 27.20 5.89 -5.05
N TRP A 144 27.76 6.23 -6.22
CA TRP A 144 27.24 5.77 -7.51
C TRP A 144 27.25 4.25 -7.62
N LEU A 145 28.34 3.58 -7.23
CA LEU A 145 28.43 2.13 -7.30
C LEU A 145 27.44 1.45 -6.35
N LEU A 146 27.14 2.01 -5.18
CA LEU A 146 26.04 1.52 -4.33
C LEU A 146 24.67 1.62 -5.01
N ILE A 147 24.44 2.67 -5.81
CA ILE A 147 23.19 2.86 -6.57
C ILE A 147 23.12 1.85 -7.72
N MET A 148 24.16 1.76 -8.55
CA MET A 148 24.18 0.92 -9.76
C MET A 148 24.10 -0.58 -9.43
N THR A 149 24.80 -0.99 -8.37
CA THR A 149 24.77 -2.38 -7.89
C THR A 149 23.54 -2.69 -7.04
N ALA A 150 22.52 -1.82 -7.04
CA ALA A 150 21.22 -2.06 -6.42
C ALA A 150 20.08 -2.34 -7.43
N HIS A 151 20.38 -2.52 -8.71
CA HIS A 151 19.41 -2.67 -9.82
C HIS A 151 18.39 -3.82 -9.63
N HIS A 152 18.64 -4.78 -8.74
CA HIS A 152 17.64 -5.80 -8.34
C HIS A 152 16.62 -5.33 -7.29
N GLY A 153 16.63 -4.06 -6.94
CA GLY A 153 15.72 -3.45 -5.98
C GLY A 153 16.14 -3.60 -4.52
N LYS A 154 17.39 -3.91 -4.23
CA LYS A 154 17.95 -3.91 -2.87
C LYS A 154 19.43 -3.50 -2.93
N PRO A 155 19.97 -2.81 -1.91
CA PRO A 155 21.38 -2.46 -1.93
C PRO A 155 22.26 -3.71 -1.84
N PRO A 156 23.53 -3.63 -2.31
CA PRO A 156 24.46 -4.73 -2.27
C PRO A 156 24.82 -5.12 -0.82
N ILE A 157 25.22 -6.37 -0.63
CA ILE A 157 25.90 -6.79 0.59
C ILE A 157 27.27 -6.12 0.61
N LEU A 158 27.65 -5.50 1.74
CA LEU A 158 28.86 -4.67 1.82
C LEU A 158 30.15 -5.46 2.01
N LYS A 159 30.07 -6.68 2.56
CA LYS A 159 31.25 -7.55 2.80
C LYS A 159 31.01 -8.98 2.32
N PRO A 160 30.71 -9.21 1.03
CA PRO A 160 30.65 -10.56 0.50
C PRO A 160 32.07 -11.11 0.30
N ASP A 161 32.22 -12.43 0.24
CA ASP A 161 33.49 -13.05 -0.15
C ASP A 161 33.57 -13.23 -1.67
N GLY A 162 34.06 -12.21 -2.37
CA GLY A 162 34.23 -12.26 -3.82
C GLY A 162 35.46 -13.03 -4.30
N ASN A 163 36.42 -13.37 -3.42
CA ASN A 163 37.62 -14.10 -3.84
C ASN A 163 37.30 -15.52 -4.34
N LEU A 164 36.23 -16.11 -3.81
CA LEU A 164 35.67 -17.39 -4.23
C LEU A 164 35.01 -17.34 -5.61
N SER A 165 34.69 -16.15 -6.13
CA SER A 165 33.93 -15.99 -7.38
C SER A 165 34.75 -15.45 -8.55
N PHE A 166 35.84 -14.71 -8.29
CA PHE A 166 36.68 -14.10 -9.33
C PHE A 166 38.06 -14.77 -9.48
N ASN A 167 38.49 -14.91 -10.73
CA ASN A 167 39.88 -15.17 -11.13
C ASN A 167 40.66 -13.87 -11.39
N ALA A 168 41.99 -13.98 -11.50
CA ALA A 168 42.83 -12.86 -11.87
C ALA A 168 42.50 -12.33 -13.28
N GLN A 169 42.20 -13.23 -14.22
CA GLN A 169 41.77 -12.87 -15.57
C GLN A 169 40.43 -12.13 -15.58
N ASP A 170 39.45 -12.56 -14.77
CA ASP A 170 38.16 -11.87 -14.63
C ASP A 170 38.33 -10.43 -14.16
N LYS A 171 39.18 -10.23 -13.15
CA LYS A 171 39.50 -8.90 -12.62
C LYS A 171 40.16 -8.04 -13.71
N GLN A 172 41.12 -8.59 -14.45
CA GLN A 172 41.76 -7.86 -15.55
C GLN A 172 40.78 -7.52 -16.68
N ALA A 173 39.93 -8.46 -17.08
CA ALA A 173 38.91 -8.23 -18.11
C ALA A 173 37.91 -7.14 -17.69
N SER A 174 37.52 -7.12 -16.41
CA SER A 174 36.68 -6.04 -15.88
C SER A 174 37.37 -4.68 -15.92
N LEU A 175 38.68 -4.62 -15.67
CA LEU A 175 39.47 -3.39 -15.77
C LEU A 175 39.58 -2.92 -17.23
N ASP A 176 39.85 -3.83 -18.16
CA ASP A 176 39.91 -3.55 -19.59
C ASP A 176 38.55 -3.04 -20.11
N TYR A 177 37.44 -3.63 -19.65
CA TYR A 177 36.09 -3.15 -19.95
C TYR A 177 35.86 -1.72 -19.44
N ILE A 178 36.21 -1.42 -18.19
CA ILE A 178 36.04 -0.06 -17.66
C ILE A 178 36.91 0.94 -18.42
N LYS A 179 38.13 0.58 -18.84
CA LYS A 179 38.96 1.43 -19.71
C LYS A 179 38.25 1.74 -21.02
N ALA A 180 37.61 0.75 -21.66
CA ALA A 180 36.84 0.94 -22.87
C ALA A 180 35.58 1.81 -22.64
N ILE A 181 34.90 1.66 -21.49
CA ILE A 181 33.78 2.53 -21.10
C ILE A 181 34.24 3.97 -20.84
N ASN A 182 35.41 4.18 -20.24
CA ASN A 182 36.02 5.49 -20.09
C ASN A 182 36.30 6.10 -21.46
N GLN A 183 36.92 5.34 -22.37
CA GLN A 183 37.15 5.82 -23.74
C GLN A 183 35.85 6.26 -24.40
N LEU A 184 34.79 5.44 -24.35
CA LEU A 184 33.51 5.76 -24.95
C LEU A 184 32.85 7.00 -24.34
N PHE A 185 32.63 7.04 -23.03
CA PHE A 185 31.85 8.12 -22.41
C PHE A 185 32.69 9.36 -22.13
N ILE A 186 33.89 9.19 -21.59
CA ILE A 186 34.73 10.32 -21.17
C ILE A 186 35.37 10.99 -22.39
N VAL A 187 36.04 10.20 -23.24
CA VAL A 187 36.84 10.74 -24.33
C VAL A 187 35.97 10.99 -25.56
N ASP A 188 35.32 9.96 -26.09
CA ASP A 188 34.61 10.06 -27.38
C ASP A 188 33.33 10.90 -27.28
N ASN A 189 32.59 10.78 -26.17
CA ASN A 189 31.41 11.60 -25.89
C ASN A 189 31.72 12.88 -25.09
N ASN A 190 33.00 13.26 -24.95
CA ASN A 190 33.47 14.49 -24.31
C ASN A 190 32.88 14.76 -22.90
N LEU A 191 32.60 13.73 -22.11
CA LEU A 191 32.32 13.90 -20.67
C LEU A 191 33.58 14.36 -19.90
N ALA A 192 34.75 14.39 -20.56
CA ALA A 192 36.09 14.69 -20.03
C ALA A 192 36.26 16.05 -19.36
N SER A 193 35.45 17.06 -19.67
CA SER A 193 35.45 18.29 -18.87
C SER A 193 34.58 18.09 -17.62
N TYR A 194 35.04 17.22 -16.71
CA TYR A 194 34.39 17.01 -15.42
C TYR A 194 34.13 18.35 -14.77
N HIS A 195 32.86 18.64 -14.48
CA HIS A 195 32.57 19.86 -13.80
C HIS A 195 33.14 19.74 -12.38
N THR A 196 34.03 20.66 -11.99
CA THR A 196 34.69 20.71 -10.67
C THR A 196 33.72 20.62 -9.48
N ARG A 197 32.42 20.88 -9.72
CA ARG A 197 31.32 20.69 -8.77
C ARG A 197 31.16 19.25 -8.28
N PHE A 198 31.54 18.23 -9.06
CA PHE A 198 31.45 16.83 -8.64
C PHE A 198 32.36 16.51 -7.46
N PHE A 199 33.37 17.33 -7.21
CA PHE A 199 34.26 17.22 -6.04
C PHE A 199 33.75 18.04 -4.84
N ASP A 200 32.63 18.75 -4.96
CA ASP A 200 32.04 19.54 -3.88
C ASP A 200 31.33 18.64 -2.87
N LYS A 201 31.51 18.98 -1.58
CA LYS A 201 30.75 18.44 -0.46
C LYS A 201 29.24 18.62 -0.65
N THR A 202 28.79 19.71 -1.28
CA THR A 202 27.37 19.96 -1.56
C THR A 202 26.80 18.94 -2.53
N PHE A 203 27.49 18.70 -3.65
CA PHE A 203 27.12 17.67 -4.63
C PHE A 203 27.00 16.29 -3.97
N ARG A 204 28.03 15.87 -3.21
CA ARG A 204 28.02 14.59 -2.49
C ARG A 204 26.86 14.48 -1.50
N LYS A 205 26.54 15.56 -0.77
CA LYS A 205 25.41 15.59 0.18
C LYS A 205 24.07 15.45 -0.54
N ASN A 206 23.91 16.09 -1.70
CA ASN A 206 22.70 15.96 -2.51
C ASN A 206 22.59 14.56 -3.13
N LEU A 207 23.70 14.02 -3.66
CA LEU A 207 23.76 12.66 -4.19
C LEU A 207 23.39 11.61 -3.14
N ASN A 208 23.86 11.74 -1.90
CA ASN A 208 23.44 10.85 -0.81
C ASN A 208 21.93 10.83 -0.61
N LYS A 209 21.28 12.00 -0.64
CA LYS A 209 19.81 12.10 -0.48
C LYS A 209 19.06 11.54 -1.69
N LEU A 210 19.55 11.84 -2.89
CA LEU A 210 18.90 11.45 -4.16
C LEU A 210 19.20 10.01 -4.56
N SER A 211 20.20 9.37 -3.94
CA SER A 211 20.58 7.97 -4.20
C SER A 211 19.41 7.00 -4.14
N TRP A 212 18.45 7.22 -3.23
CA TRP A 212 17.23 6.42 -3.10
C TRP A 212 16.35 6.46 -4.35
N LEU A 213 16.20 7.63 -4.97
CA LEU A 213 15.40 7.83 -6.18
C LEU A 213 16.18 7.38 -7.43
N LEU A 214 17.48 7.65 -7.48
CA LEU A 214 18.35 7.19 -8.58
C LEU A 214 18.44 5.66 -8.63
N ALA A 215 18.38 4.98 -7.49
CA ALA A 215 18.30 3.52 -7.43
C ALA A 215 17.00 2.99 -8.06
N ALA A 216 15.90 3.75 -7.96
CA ALA A 216 14.64 3.41 -8.62
C ALA A 216 14.77 3.49 -10.15
N ILE A 217 15.35 4.58 -10.66
CA ILE A 217 15.61 4.76 -12.10
C ILE A 217 16.58 3.69 -12.63
N THR A 218 17.56 3.30 -11.83
CA THR A 218 18.50 2.21 -12.15
C THR A 218 17.76 0.89 -12.36
N VAL A 219 16.84 0.54 -11.47
CA VAL A 219 16.00 -0.68 -11.60
C VAL A 219 15.16 -0.65 -12.87
N ILE A 220 14.52 0.49 -13.18
CA ILE A 220 13.69 0.64 -14.38
C ILE A 220 14.55 0.50 -15.65
N SER A 221 15.75 1.09 -15.65
CA SER A 221 16.69 1.01 -16.77
C SER A 221 17.13 -0.43 -17.04
N ASP A 222 17.42 -1.20 -15.99
CA ASP A 222 17.76 -2.63 -16.11
C ASP A 222 16.59 -3.47 -16.64
N TRP A 223 15.37 -3.22 -16.17
CA TRP A 223 14.18 -3.92 -16.67
C TRP A 223 13.94 -3.68 -18.16
N LEU A 224 14.09 -2.44 -18.63
CA LEU A 224 13.94 -2.10 -20.05
C LEU A 224 15.09 -2.67 -20.88
N GLY A 225 16.35 -2.49 -20.45
CA GLY A 225 17.54 -3.02 -21.13
C GLY A 225 17.64 -4.54 -21.11
N SER A 226 16.85 -5.21 -20.27
CA SER A 226 16.74 -6.68 -20.21
C SER A 226 15.62 -7.24 -21.09
N ASN A 227 14.79 -6.39 -21.72
CA ASN A 227 13.66 -6.85 -22.53
C ASN A 227 14.13 -7.32 -23.92
N GLN A 228 14.07 -8.64 -24.14
CA GLN A 228 14.53 -9.29 -25.38
C GLN A 228 13.75 -8.88 -26.63
N GLN A 229 12.52 -8.35 -26.49
CA GLN A 229 11.75 -7.83 -27.63
C GLN A 229 12.44 -6.61 -28.26
N PHE A 230 13.08 -5.78 -27.45
CA PHE A 230 13.79 -4.58 -27.91
C PHE A 230 15.28 -4.84 -28.11
N PHE A 231 15.86 -5.70 -27.28
CA PHE A 231 17.28 -6.02 -27.24
C PHE A 231 17.51 -7.51 -27.56
N PRO A 232 17.47 -7.88 -28.86
CA PRO A 232 17.81 -9.24 -29.27
C PRO A 232 19.27 -9.54 -28.96
N PHE A 233 19.56 -10.80 -28.68
CA PHE A 233 20.90 -11.24 -28.33
C PHE A 233 21.90 -10.96 -29.46
N SER A 234 23.10 -10.58 -29.06
CA SER A 234 24.19 -10.18 -29.95
C SER A 234 25.49 -10.76 -29.40
N SER A 235 26.04 -11.70 -30.17
CA SER A 235 27.29 -12.42 -29.89
C SER A 235 28.43 -12.01 -30.83
N ASN A 236 28.10 -11.28 -31.90
CA ASN A 236 29.05 -10.76 -32.88
C ASN A 236 29.77 -9.54 -32.30
N VAL A 237 31.10 -9.62 -32.22
CA VAL A 237 31.94 -8.56 -31.66
C VAL A 237 32.06 -7.40 -32.65
N MET A 238 31.73 -6.21 -32.16
CA MET A 238 31.88 -4.88 -32.75
C MET A 238 32.38 -3.90 -31.68
N GLU A 239 32.94 -2.77 -32.11
CA GLU A 239 33.42 -1.71 -31.22
C GLU A 239 32.29 -1.17 -30.33
N LEU A 240 32.59 -0.80 -29.08
CA LEU A 240 31.59 -0.32 -28.14
C LEU A 240 30.89 0.96 -28.62
N SER A 241 31.62 1.85 -29.29
CA SER A 241 31.07 3.09 -29.87
C SER A 241 30.09 2.80 -31.01
N GLU A 242 30.39 1.81 -31.85
CA GLU A 242 29.50 1.34 -32.91
C GLU A 242 28.23 0.74 -32.31
N TYR A 243 28.36 -0.14 -31.31
CA TYR A 243 27.21 -0.74 -30.63
C TYR A 243 26.33 0.32 -29.96
N TRP A 244 26.95 1.25 -29.22
CA TRP A 244 26.28 2.33 -28.50
C TRP A 244 25.42 3.19 -29.43
N LEU A 245 26.01 3.70 -30.51
CA LEU A 245 25.35 4.65 -31.42
C LEU A 245 24.31 3.98 -32.31
N ASN A 246 24.63 2.83 -32.92
CA ASN A 246 23.80 2.24 -33.97
C ASN A 246 22.75 1.27 -33.43
N TYR A 247 22.95 0.71 -32.23
CA TYR A 247 22.07 -0.33 -31.68
C TYR A 247 21.49 0.07 -30.32
N ALA A 248 22.33 0.29 -29.30
CA ALA A 248 21.86 0.49 -27.94
C ALA A 248 20.95 1.73 -27.82
N LEU A 249 21.40 2.90 -28.30
CA LEU A 249 20.60 4.14 -28.24
C LEU A 249 19.30 4.04 -29.02
N VAL A 250 19.32 3.47 -30.23
CA VAL A 250 18.14 3.38 -31.11
C VAL A 250 17.10 2.40 -30.54
N ARG A 251 17.55 1.27 -29.99
CA ARG A 251 16.67 0.26 -29.37
C ARG A 251 16.13 0.74 -28.03
N ALA A 252 16.97 1.36 -27.21
CA ALA A 252 16.57 1.97 -25.95
C ALA A 252 15.54 3.07 -26.14
N GLU A 253 15.64 3.87 -27.20
CA GLU A 253 14.63 4.89 -27.49
C GLU A 253 13.24 4.27 -27.67
N LYS A 254 13.15 3.15 -28.40
CA LYS A 254 11.90 2.41 -28.62
C LYS A 254 11.40 1.76 -27.33
N ALA A 255 12.30 1.14 -26.56
CA ALA A 255 11.95 0.52 -25.29
C ALA A 255 11.41 1.55 -24.28
N VAL A 256 12.10 2.68 -24.13
CA VAL A 256 11.69 3.77 -23.23
C VAL A 256 10.40 4.44 -23.71
N ALA A 257 10.14 4.50 -25.02
CA ALA A 257 8.89 5.03 -25.56
C ALA A 257 7.64 4.21 -25.15
N THR A 258 7.80 2.95 -24.73
CA THR A 258 6.70 2.15 -24.14
C THR A 258 6.30 2.60 -22.74
N LEU A 259 7.16 3.38 -22.07
CA LEU A 259 6.82 3.93 -20.78
C LEU A 259 5.67 4.93 -20.94
N PRO A 260 4.69 4.88 -20.04
CA PRO A 260 3.54 5.77 -20.08
C PRO A 260 3.97 7.22 -19.93
N GLN A 261 3.49 8.07 -20.84
CA GLN A 261 3.73 9.50 -20.78
C GLN A 261 2.84 10.15 -19.73
N GLN A 262 3.31 11.26 -19.17
CA GLN A 262 2.57 12.02 -18.18
C GLN A 262 1.38 12.72 -18.83
N SER A 263 0.23 12.58 -18.19
CA SER A 263 -1.02 13.21 -18.58
C SER A 263 -1.03 14.65 -18.06
N PRO A 264 -1.23 15.65 -18.94
CA PRO A 264 -1.34 17.03 -18.49
C PRO A 264 -2.60 17.24 -17.67
N ILE A 265 -2.46 17.95 -16.55
CA ILE A 265 -3.55 18.24 -15.62
C ILE A 265 -4.56 19.21 -16.26
N MET A 266 -5.85 19.00 -16.00
CA MET A 266 -6.92 19.91 -16.38
C MET A 266 -6.97 21.10 -15.42
N PRO A 267 -7.08 22.36 -15.89
CA PRO A 267 -7.38 23.49 -15.01
C PRO A 267 -8.66 23.26 -14.21
N PHE A 268 -8.68 23.72 -12.95
CA PHE A 268 -9.86 23.58 -12.10
C PHE A 268 -10.97 24.55 -12.52
N ASN A 269 -12.06 24.02 -13.08
CA ASN A 269 -13.20 24.80 -13.59
C ASN A 269 -14.52 24.47 -12.85
N GLY A 270 -14.45 24.29 -11.52
CA GLY A 270 -15.62 24.03 -10.68
C GLY A 270 -15.95 22.55 -10.50
N ILE A 271 -16.91 22.27 -9.61
CA ILE A 271 -17.23 20.91 -9.16
C ILE A 271 -18.14 20.14 -10.10
N GLU A 272 -18.92 20.81 -10.94
CA GLU A 272 -19.94 20.18 -11.80
C GLU A 272 -19.32 19.17 -12.76
N ASN A 273 -18.10 19.46 -13.22
CA ASN A 273 -17.34 18.54 -14.06
C ASN A 273 -16.94 17.27 -13.28
N LEU A 274 -16.47 17.41 -12.04
CA LEU A 274 -16.04 16.29 -11.20
C LEU A 274 -17.21 15.45 -10.69
N PHE A 275 -18.27 16.13 -10.26
CA PHE A 275 -19.40 15.54 -9.56
C PHE A 275 -20.71 16.22 -10.02
N PRO A 276 -21.24 15.86 -11.20
CA PRO A 276 -22.43 16.48 -11.77
C PRO A 276 -23.70 16.25 -10.94
N PHE A 277 -23.67 15.29 -10.03
CA PHE A 277 -24.77 15.00 -9.09
C PHE A 277 -24.79 15.93 -7.87
N ILE A 278 -23.77 16.77 -7.65
CA ILE A 278 -23.72 17.72 -6.54
C ILE A 278 -24.37 19.03 -6.98
N GLU A 279 -25.64 19.22 -6.63
CA GLU A 279 -26.37 20.48 -6.87
C GLU A 279 -25.93 21.60 -5.91
N LYS A 280 -25.66 21.26 -4.65
CA LYS A 280 -25.19 22.18 -3.61
C LYS A 280 -24.02 21.57 -2.85
N PRO A 281 -22.84 22.22 -2.80
CA PRO A 281 -21.71 21.73 -2.03
C PRO A 281 -22.03 21.62 -0.53
N THR A 282 -21.52 20.58 0.12
CA THR A 282 -21.51 20.50 1.60
C THR A 282 -20.61 21.59 2.19
N PRO A 283 -20.76 22.00 3.46
CA PRO A 283 -19.89 23.00 4.07
C PRO A 283 -18.40 22.67 3.92
N LEU A 284 -18.01 21.40 4.11
CA LEU A 284 -16.63 20.97 3.92
C LEU A 284 -16.19 21.04 2.45
N GLN A 285 -17.05 20.66 1.50
CA GLN A 285 -16.78 20.81 0.07
C GLN A 285 -16.65 22.28 -0.34
N GLN A 286 -17.46 23.16 0.25
CA GLN A 286 -17.37 24.60 0.04
C GLN A 286 -16.04 25.15 0.56
N GLN A 287 -15.58 24.70 1.73
CA GLN A 287 -14.24 25.07 2.22
C GLN A 287 -13.14 24.52 1.33
N ALA A 288 -13.27 23.29 0.81
CA ALA A 288 -12.34 22.73 -0.17
C ALA A 288 -12.30 23.54 -1.48
N LEU A 289 -13.39 24.24 -1.84
CA LEU A 289 -13.45 25.15 -2.99
C LEU A 289 -12.84 26.52 -2.70
N SER A 290 -13.09 27.08 -1.53
CA SER A 290 -12.74 28.47 -1.20
C SER A 290 -11.40 28.63 -0.50
N CYS A 291 -10.83 27.57 0.06
CA CYS A 291 -9.57 27.69 0.81
C CYS A 291 -8.46 28.21 -0.09
N GLN A 292 -7.68 29.18 0.39
CA GLN A 292 -6.53 29.70 -0.35
C GLN A 292 -5.44 28.64 -0.39
N LEU A 293 -4.74 28.50 -1.52
CA LEU A 293 -3.56 27.65 -1.64
C LEU A 293 -2.31 28.53 -1.58
N SER A 294 -1.20 28.01 -1.06
CA SER A 294 0.07 28.76 -1.12
C SER A 294 0.66 28.69 -2.52
N ASP A 295 1.38 29.74 -2.94
CA ASP A 295 2.02 29.74 -4.26
C ASP A 295 3.12 28.67 -4.38
N ASN A 296 3.84 28.41 -3.28
CA ASN A 296 4.98 27.51 -3.25
C ASN A 296 4.93 26.54 -2.05
N GLY A 297 5.66 25.44 -2.20
CA GLY A 297 5.89 24.45 -1.15
C GLY A 297 4.72 23.48 -0.91
N PRO A 298 4.97 22.44 -0.09
CA PRO A 298 3.97 21.45 0.25
C PRO A 298 2.89 22.02 1.19
N GLU A 299 1.71 21.42 1.15
CA GLU A 299 0.62 21.73 2.07
C GLU A 299 0.05 20.44 2.69
N LEU A 300 -0.33 20.53 3.95
CA LEU A 300 -1.04 19.48 4.68
C LEU A 300 -2.44 19.99 5.04
N PHE A 301 -3.46 19.22 4.67
CA PHE A 301 -4.84 19.44 5.08
C PHE A 301 -5.32 18.27 5.93
N ILE A 302 -5.99 18.55 7.05
CA ILE A 302 -6.69 17.56 7.87
C ILE A 302 -8.17 17.95 7.87
N MET A 303 -9.02 17.05 7.38
CA MET A 303 -10.46 17.22 7.30
C MET A 303 -11.13 16.30 8.32
N GLU A 304 -11.59 16.89 9.41
CA GLU A 304 -12.33 16.23 10.48
C GLU A 304 -13.83 16.51 10.30
N ASP A 305 -14.64 15.50 9.93
CA ASP A 305 -16.10 15.63 9.81
C ASP A 305 -16.78 14.26 9.96
N VAL A 306 -18.08 14.23 10.25
CA VAL A 306 -18.86 13.00 10.42
C VAL A 306 -18.86 12.14 9.16
N THR A 307 -19.16 10.84 9.33
CA THR A 307 -19.31 9.95 8.16
C THR A 307 -20.50 10.40 7.30
N GLY A 308 -20.35 10.35 5.97
CA GLY A 308 -21.39 10.80 5.05
C GLY A 308 -21.43 12.31 4.76
N ALA A 309 -20.62 13.14 5.42
CA ALA A 309 -20.56 14.58 5.17
C ALA A 309 -19.92 14.99 3.82
N GLY A 310 -19.46 14.02 3.02
CA GLY A 310 -18.83 14.26 1.71
C GLY A 310 -17.33 14.50 1.77
N LYS A 311 -16.62 13.93 2.76
CA LYS A 311 -15.15 14.02 2.91
C LYS A 311 -14.38 13.56 1.67
N THR A 312 -14.81 12.45 1.06
CA THR A 312 -14.16 11.90 -0.14
C THR A 312 -14.28 12.87 -1.33
N GLU A 313 -15.46 13.44 -1.58
CA GLU A 313 -15.66 14.44 -2.62
C GLU A 313 -14.87 15.72 -2.32
N ALA A 314 -14.86 16.17 -1.05
CA ALA A 314 -14.09 17.35 -0.63
C ALA A 314 -12.58 17.16 -0.85
N SER A 315 -12.03 15.98 -0.55
CA SER A 315 -10.62 15.69 -0.83
C SER A 315 -10.30 15.66 -2.31
N MET A 316 -11.19 15.11 -3.14
CA MET A 316 -11.00 15.08 -4.60
C MET A 316 -11.09 16.47 -5.23
N ILE A 317 -12.01 17.33 -4.75
CA ILE A 317 -12.07 18.74 -5.15
C ILE A 317 -10.75 19.45 -4.81
N LEU A 318 -10.31 19.33 -3.56
CA LEU A 318 -9.06 19.95 -3.13
C LEU A 318 -7.85 19.37 -3.87
N ALA A 319 -7.85 18.07 -4.13
CA ALA A 319 -6.81 17.39 -4.89
C ALA A 319 -6.69 17.96 -6.30
N HIS A 320 -7.80 18.13 -7.01
CA HIS A 320 -7.80 18.74 -8.34
C HIS A 320 -7.28 20.18 -8.30
N ARG A 321 -7.67 20.97 -7.29
CA ARG A 321 -7.13 22.34 -7.11
C ARG A 321 -5.63 22.36 -6.85
N LEU A 322 -5.12 21.47 -5.99
CA LEU A 322 -3.69 21.34 -5.70
C LEU A 322 -2.90 20.89 -6.95
N MET A 323 -3.45 19.94 -7.70
CA MET A 323 -2.88 19.49 -8.98
C MET A 323 -2.87 20.62 -10.01
N ALA A 324 -3.98 21.34 -10.19
CA ALA A 324 -4.06 22.49 -11.09
C ALA A 324 -3.13 23.65 -10.69
N ALA A 325 -2.80 23.77 -9.41
CA ALA A 325 -1.80 24.70 -8.89
C ALA A 325 -0.34 24.19 -9.01
N GLY A 326 -0.11 23.04 -9.65
CA GLY A 326 1.23 22.48 -9.87
C GLY A 326 1.86 21.80 -8.65
N LYS A 327 1.11 21.56 -7.56
CA LYS A 327 1.62 20.94 -6.32
C LYS A 327 1.66 19.42 -6.36
N ALA A 328 1.00 18.81 -7.33
CA ALA A 328 1.00 17.37 -7.55
C ALA A 328 0.68 17.06 -9.02
N GLN A 329 1.14 15.92 -9.49
CA GLN A 329 0.98 15.41 -10.86
C GLN A 329 0.15 14.13 -10.91
N GLY A 330 -0.22 13.64 -9.73
CA GLY A 330 -1.09 12.50 -9.54
C GLY A 330 -1.50 12.35 -8.09
N ILE A 331 -2.25 11.31 -7.78
CA ILE A 331 -2.77 11.09 -6.44
C ILE A 331 -2.54 9.64 -6.00
N TYR A 332 -2.29 9.44 -4.72
CA TYR A 332 -2.37 8.14 -4.09
C TYR A 332 -3.36 8.20 -2.93
N ILE A 333 -4.43 7.41 -3.00
CA ILE A 333 -5.42 7.27 -1.93
C ILE A 333 -5.05 6.04 -1.10
N GLY A 334 -4.63 6.25 0.15
CA GLY A 334 -4.25 5.22 1.10
C GLY A 334 -5.37 4.94 2.10
N LEU A 335 -5.87 3.70 2.11
CA LEU A 335 -7.01 3.25 2.91
C LEU A 335 -6.60 2.22 3.99
N PRO A 336 -7.37 2.07 5.08
CA PRO A 336 -7.03 1.15 6.16
C PRO A 336 -7.20 -0.33 5.81
N THR A 337 -8.07 -0.70 4.85
CA THR A 337 -8.32 -2.09 4.49
C THR A 337 -8.46 -2.27 2.98
N GLN A 338 -8.39 -3.52 2.51
CA GLN A 338 -8.60 -3.84 1.10
C GLN A 338 -10.05 -3.60 0.66
N ALA A 339 -11.02 -3.86 1.54
CA ALA A 339 -12.43 -3.63 1.25
C ALA A 339 -12.73 -2.13 1.05
N THR A 340 -12.18 -1.29 1.93
CA THR A 340 -12.31 0.17 1.81
C THR A 340 -11.62 0.67 0.53
N ALA A 341 -10.45 0.12 0.17
CA ALA A 341 -9.76 0.42 -1.09
C ALA A 341 -10.58 0.05 -2.34
N ASN A 342 -11.21 -1.13 -2.36
CA ASN A 342 -12.08 -1.54 -3.47
C ASN A 342 -13.26 -0.59 -3.69
N ALA A 343 -13.94 -0.18 -2.61
CA ALA A 343 -15.07 0.73 -2.68
C ALA A 343 -14.66 2.13 -3.18
N ILE A 344 -13.53 2.66 -2.67
CA ILE A 344 -13.01 3.95 -3.12
C ILE A 344 -12.51 3.88 -4.56
N TYR A 345 -11.89 2.77 -4.97
CA TYR A 345 -11.42 2.59 -6.35
C TYR A 345 -12.56 2.73 -7.36
N GLN A 346 -13.72 2.11 -7.09
CA GLN A 346 -14.89 2.21 -7.96
C GLN A 346 -15.36 3.67 -8.12
N ARG A 347 -15.36 4.43 -7.02
CA ARG A 347 -15.73 5.86 -7.04
C ARG A 347 -14.70 6.69 -7.80
N THR A 348 -13.41 6.46 -7.54
CA THR A 348 -12.32 7.16 -8.23
C THR A 348 -12.30 6.85 -9.73
N ALA A 349 -12.56 5.60 -10.12
CA ALA A 349 -12.60 5.17 -11.52
C ALA A 349 -13.63 5.94 -12.36
N GLN A 350 -14.69 6.47 -11.75
CA GLN A 350 -15.71 7.26 -12.44
C GLN A 350 -15.27 8.71 -12.73
N VAL A 351 -14.31 9.25 -11.97
CA VAL A 351 -13.99 10.69 -11.99
C VAL A 351 -12.53 11.01 -12.32
N TYR A 352 -11.60 10.06 -12.16
CA TYR A 352 -10.16 10.34 -12.24
C TYR A 352 -9.73 10.94 -13.60
N GLY A 353 -10.36 10.52 -14.70
CA GLY A 353 -10.07 11.05 -16.04
C GLY A 353 -10.32 12.56 -16.15
N GLN A 354 -11.22 13.12 -15.34
CA GLN A 354 -11.56 14.55 -15.34
C GLN A 354 -10.49 15.41 -14.63
N LEU A 355 -9.55 14.79 -13.91
CA LEU A 355 -8.39 15.49 -13.35
C LEU A 355 -7.37 15.89 -14.43
N TYR A 356 -7.44 15.26 -15.60
CA TYR A 356 -6.49 15.39 -16.70
C TYR A 356 -7.18 15.91 -17.96
N ARG A 357 -6.40 16.41 -18.93
CA ARG A 357 -6.95 16.92 -20.20
C ARG A 357 -7.60 15.79 -21.00
N SER A 358 -8.69 16.07 -21.71
CA SER A 358 -9.53 15.06 -22.37
C SER A 358 -8.84 14.18 -23.42
N ASN A 359 -7.74 14.65 -24.01
CA ASN A 359 -6.96 13.90 -25.00
C ASN A 359 -5.81 13.09 -24.37
N SER A 360 -5.76 13.00 -23.04
CA SER A 360 -4.76 12.23 -22.30
C SER A 360 -5.34 10.91 -21.80
N HIS A 361 -4.45 9.97 -21.48
CA HIS A 361 -4.82 8.63 -21.05
C HIS A 361 -4.18 8.34 -19.69
N PRO A 362 -4.71 8.95 -18.61
CA PRO A 362 -4.12 8.77 -17.30
C PRO A 362 -4.23 7.34 -16.82
N SER A 363 -3.20 6.89 -16.11
CA SER A 363 -3.17 5.54 -15.53
C SER A 363 -3.90 5.49 -14.18
N LEU A 364 -4.67 4.41 -13.97
CA LEU A 364 -5.40 4.14 -12.73
C LEU A 364 -5.14 2.72 -12.23
N VAL A 365 -4.60 2.58 -11.02
CA VAL A 365 -4.26 1.27 -10.45
C VAL A 365 -4.88 1.05 -9.06
N LEU A 366 -5.34 -0.18 -8.83
CA LEU A 366 -5.72 -0.69 -7.51
C LEU A 366 -4.54 -1.41 -6.85
N ALA A 367 -3.99 -0.83 -5.78
CA ALA A 367 -2.76 -1.25 -5.12
C ALA A 367 -3.03 -1.98 -3.79
N HIS A 368 -3.39 -3.27 -3.84
CA HIS A 368 -3.36 -4.18 -2.69
C HIS A 368 -3.14 -5.63 -3.12
N GLY A 369 -2.82 -6.51 -2.16
CA GLY A 369 -2.40 -7.91 -2.43
C GLY A 369 -3.42 -8.81 -3.12
N ALA A 370 -4.64 -8.34 -3.35
CA ALA A 370 -5.77 -9.07 -3.95
C ALA A 370 -6.41 -8.31 -5.13
N SER A 371 -5.77 -7.26 -5.65
CA SER A 371 -6.37 -6.38 -6.67
C SER A 371 -6.71 -7.09 -7.98
N TYR A 372 -5.92 -8.09 -8.37
CA TYR A 372 -6.14 -8.94 -9.55
C TYR A 372 -7.48 -9.70 -9.55
N MET A 373 -8.12 -9.87 -8.39
CA MET A 373 -9.42 -10.54 -8.26
C MET A 373 -10.62 -9.61 -8.37
N ASN A 374 -10.42 -8.28 -8.39
CA ASN A 374 -11.52 -7.35 -8.45
C ASN A 374 -12.01 -7.27 -9.91
N PRO A 375 -13.21 -7.78 -10.24
CA PRO A 375 -13.68 -7.86 -11.63
C PRO A 375 -13.78 -6.49 -12.29
N ASN A 376 -13.95 -5.39 -11.55
CA ASN A 376 -13.96 -4.05 -12.14
C ASN A 376 -12.54 -3.57 -12.51
N PHE A 377 -11.53 -3.98 -11.74
CA PHE A 377 -10.11 -3.75 -12.07
C PHE A 377 -9.67 -4.70 -13.19
N THR A 378 -10.05 -5.97 -13.12
CA THR A 378 -9.73 -6.92 -14.18
C THR A 378 -10.52 -6.60 -15.45
N GLN A 379 -11.73 -6.02 -15.42
CA GLN A 379 -12.45 -5.56 -16.63
C GLN A 379 -11.88 -4.28 -17.23
N THR A 380 -11.37 -3.34 -16.43
CA THR A 380 -10.59 -2.21 -16.97
C THR A 380 -9.29 -2.68 -17.61
N VAL A 381 -8.79 -3.86 -17.21
CA VAL A 381 -7.64 -4.55 -17.83
C VAL A 381 -8.05 -5.52 -18.98
N ILE A 382 -9.18 -6.23 -18.92
CA ILE A 382 -9.62 -7.34 -19.81
C ILE A 382 -10.52 -6.87 -20.95
N ASN A 383 -11.26 -5.75 -20.82
CA ASN A 383 -11.88 -5.12 -22.01
C ASN A 383 -10.83 -4.65 -23.05
N LEU A 384 -9.54 -4.89 -22.78
CA LEU A 384 -8.39 -4.69 -23.67
C LEU A 384 -7.92 -6.00 -24.36
N ASP A 385 -8.24 -7.19 -23.84
CA ASP A 385 -7.71 -8.48 -24.33
C ASP A 385 -8.52 -9.12 -25.48
N ASN A 386 -9.78 -8.73 -25.69
CA ASN A 386 -10.59 -9.26 -26.81
C ASN A 386 -10.14 -8.74 -28.21
N LEU A 387 -9.01 -8.03 -28.30
CA LEU A 387 -8.37 -7.61 -29.56
C LEU A 387 -7.10 -8.41 -29.89
N SER A 388 -6.75 -9.42 -29.09
CA SER A 388 -5.57 -10.28 -29.32
C SER A 388 -5.88 -11.48 -30.22
N GLN A 389 -6.20 -11.21 -31.49
CA GLN A 389 -5.96 -12.13 -32.61
C GLN A 389 -5.18 -11.38 -33.71
N PRO A 390 -4.27 -12.05 -34.44
CA PRO A 390 -3.31 -11.37 -35.30
C PRO A 390 -4.02 -10.80 -36.53
N LYS A 391 -4.37 -9.51 -36.49
CA LYS A 391 -4.81 -8.77 -37.67
C LYS A 391 -3.70 -7.81 -38.10
N TYR A 392 -3.15 -8.15 -39.25
CA TYR A 392 -2.31 -7.30 -40.09
C TYR A 392 -2.81 -5.85 -40.16
N LEU A 393 -1.89 -4.91 -39.94
CA LEU A 393 -1.85 -3.53 -40.46
C LEU A 393 -3.20 -2.80 -40.60
N THR A 394 -3.65 -2.10 -39.54
CA THR A 394 -4.37 -0.83 -39.65
C THR A 394 -4.14 0.03 -38.39
N ASN A 395 -4.02 1.34 -38.60
CA ASN A 395 -3.22 2.28 -37.83
C ASN A 395 -4.00 3.05 -36.74
N GLU A 396 -4.90 2.40 -35.99
CA GLU A 396 -5.63 3.03 -34.88
C GLU A 396 -5.97 2.00 -33.78
N ASN A 397 -5.10 1.85 -32.78
CA ASN A 397 -5.38 1.16 -31.51
C ASN A 397 -4.96 2.08 -30.34
N SER A 398 -5.76 2.08 -29.27
CA SER A 398 -5.80 3.10 -28.22
C SER A 398 -4.62 3.05 -27.24
N ALA A 399 -3.78 4.09 -27.20
CA ALA A 399 -2.63 4.24 -26.28
C ALA A 399 -2.96 4.09 -24.77
N SER A 400 -4.24 4.13 -24.37
CA SER A 400 -4.68 3.84 -23.00
C SER A 400 -4.50 2.38 -22.60
N SER A 401 -4.48 1.43 -23.55
CA SER A 401 -4.34 0.00 -23.29
C SER A 401 -2.92 -0.37 -22.85
N GLU A 402 -1.91 0.16 -23.54
CA GLU A 402 -0.49 -0.08 -23.28
C GLU A 402 -0.01 0.57 -21.95
N CYS A 403 -0.59 1.71 -21.60
CA CYS A 403 -0.26 2.49 -20.39
C CYS A 403 -0.57 1.72 -19.09
N ASN A 404 -1.74 1.08 -18.99
CA ASN A 404 -2.15 0.35 -17.79
C ASN A 404 -1.46 -1.01 -17.66
N GLU A 405 -1.22 -1.72 -18.77
CA GLU A 405 -0.56 -3.03 -18.78
C GLU A 405 0.83 -2.98 -18.12
N TRP A 406 1.62 -1.93 -18.42
CA TRP A 406 2.97 -1.76 -17.85
C TRP A 406 2.97 -1.70 -16.31
N PHE A 407 1.97 -1.05 -15.71
CA PHE A 407 1.87 -0.90 -14.24
C PHE A 407 1.25 -2.10 -13.54
N VAL A 408 0.42 -2.88 -14.23
CA VAL A 408 -0.32 -4.04 -13.69
C VAL A 408 0.57 -5.28 -13.62
N ASP A 409 1.54 -5.38 -14.53
CA ASP A 409 2.46 -6.50 -14.70
C ASP A 409 3.21 -6.92 -13.40
N THR A 410 3.44 -6.00 -12.43
CA THR A 410 3.87 -6.40 -11.08
C THR A 410 3.37 -5.46 -9.97
N ARG A 411 3.07 -6.01 -8.78
CA ARG A 411 2.74 -5.26 -7.53
C ARG A 411 3.76 -4.16 -7.15
N LYS A 412 4.95 -4.20 -7.76
CA LYS A 412 6.08 -3.29 -7.52
C LYS A 412 5.94 -1.97 -8.29
N LYS A 413 5.15 -1.96 -9.37
CA LYS A 413 4.97 -0.82 -10.28
C LYS A 413 3.70 -0.01 -9.95
N SER A 414 2.82 -0.51 -9.09
CA SER A 414 1.49 0.07 -8.85
C SER A 414 1.51 1.54 -8.38
N LEU A 415 2.52 1.94 -7.60
CA LEU A 415 2.67 3.32 -7.13
C LEU A 415 3.24 4.27 -8.18
N LEU A 416 3.77 3.76 -9.30
CA LEU A 416 4.27 4.60 -10.40
C LEU A 416 3.12 5.13 -11.28
N ALA A 417 1.95 4.49 -11.26
CA ALA A 417 0.76 4.95 -11.98
C ALA A 417 0.31 6.32 -11.47
N GLU A 418 -0.23 7.17 -12.32
CA GLU A 418 -0.61 8.56 -12.02
C GLU A 418 -1.65 8.65 -10.90
N VAL A 419 -2.69 7.80 -10.96
CA VAL A 419 -3.71 7.65 -9.93
C VAL A 419 -3.63 6.25 -9.32
N GLY A 420 -3.37 6.19 -8.02
CA GLY A 420 -3.37 4.94 -7.27
C GLY A 420 -4.40 4.94 -6.15
N VAL A 421 -5.14 3.84 -5.98
CA VAL A 421 -6.01 3.60 -4.82
C VAL A 421 -5.59 2.30 -4.18
N GLY A 422 -5.28 2.28 -2.89
CA GLY A 422 -4.72 1.09 -2.26
C GLY A 422 -4.70 1.15 -0.75
N THR A 423 -4.10 0.14 -0.12
CA THR A 423 -3.92 0.17 1.34
C THR A 423 -2.79 1.13 1.71
N LEU A 424 -2.88 1.76 2.88
CA LEU A 424 -1.79 2.59 3.40
C LEU A 424 -0.47 1.80 3.50
N ASP A 425 -0.55 0.50 3.79
CA ASP A 425 0.59 -0.42 3.85
C ASP A 425 1.52 -0.28 2.62
N GLN A 426 0.99 -0.16 1.39
CA GLN A 426 1.84 -0.01 0.20
C GLN A 426 2.70 1.25 0.23
N ALA A 427 2.19 2.35 0.80
CA ALA A 427 2.97 3.58 0.96
C ALA A 427 3.91 3.50 2.17
N LEU A 428 3.52 2.84 3.28
CA LEU A 428 4.41 2.64 4.44
C LEU A 428 5.63 1.78 4.10
N MET A 429 5.50 0.79 3.20
CA MET A 429 6.64 0.02 2.69
C MET A 429 7.71 0.91 2.03
N ALA A 430 7.36 2.13 1.62
CA ALA A 430 8.29 3.08 1.03
C ALA A 430 9.29 3.64 2.06
N VAL A 431 9.06 3.50 3.38
CA VAL A 431 10.00 3.94 4.43
C VAL A 431 10.71 2.81 5.17
N MET A 432 10.55 1.57 4.70
CA MET A 432 11.01 0.35 5.35
C MET A 432 11.93 -0.46 4.40
N PRO A 433 12.82 -1.34 4.90
CA PRO A 433 13.80 -2.09 4.09
C PRO A 433 13.16 -3.23 3.26
N PHE A 434 12.20 -2.91 2.39
CA PHE A 434 11.62 -3.86 1.44
C PHE A 434 12.37 -3.90 0.11
N LYS A 435 12.31 -5.06 -0.56
CA LYS A 435 12.71 -5.14 -1.96
C LYS A 435 11.86 -4.17 -2.81
N HIS A 436 12.53 -3.44 -3.69
CA HIS A 436 11.98 -2.40 -4.55
C HIS A 436 11.36 -1.21 -3.78
N GLN A 437 11.80 -0.96 -2.55
CA GLN A 437 11.37 0.22 -1.79
C GLN A 437 11.66 1.54 -2.53
N SER A 438 12.79 1.65 -3.24
CA SER A 438 13.14 2.82 -4.04
C SER A 438 12.10 3.17 -5.11
N LEU A 439 11.52 2.15 -5.78
CA LEU A 439 10.43 2.35 -6.74
C LEU A 439 9.17 2.94 -6.09
N ARG A 440 8.88 2.55 -4.85
CA ARG A 440 7.74 3.10 -4.10
C ARG A 440 7.96 4.57 -3.77
N LEU A 441 9.18 4.95 -3.35
CA LEU A 441 9.52 6.35 -3.14
C LEU A 441 9.39 7.18 -4.43
N LEU A 442 9.92 6.65 -5.55
CA LEU A 442 9.80 7.33 -6.84
C LEU A 442 8.33 7.48 -7.25
N GLY A 443 7.51 6.46 -7.04
CA GLY A 443 6.08 6.50 -7.34
C GLY A 443 5.31 7.50 -6.49
N LEU A 444 5.62 7.64 -5.21
CA LEU A 444 4.98 8.63 -4.34
C LEU A 444 5.47 10.07 -4.60
N ARG A 445 6.62 10.25 -5.25
CA ARG A 445 7.13 11.56 -5.63
C ARG A 445 6.15 12.25 -6.59
N HIS A 446 5.94 13.56 -6.38
CA HIS A 446 4.94 14.38 -7.09
C HIS A 446 3.48 13.90 -6.95
N LYS A 447 3.18 12.95 -6.07
CA LYS A 447 1.79 12.61 -5.76
C LYS A 447 1.27 13.42 -4.58
N LEU A 448 -0.02 13.73 -4.64
CA LEU A 448 -0.78 14.09 -3.46
C LEU A 448 -1.16 12.81 -2.71
N LEU A 449 -0.81 12.72 -1.42
CA LEU A 449 -1.27 11.61 -0.59
C LEU A 449 -2.61 11.95 0.02
N ILE A 450 -3.63 11.14 -0.24
CA ILE A 450 -4.94 11.23 0.41
C ILE A 450 -5.06 10.05 1.35
N LEU A 451 -5.05 10.30 2.66
CA LEU A 451 -5.05 9.28 3.69
C LEU A 451 -6.41 9.25 4.38
N ASP A 452 -7.14 8.15 4.23
CA ASP A 452 -8.47 8.00 4.82
C ASP A 452 -8.43 7.20 6.13
N GLU A 453 -9.36 7.52 7.03
CA GLU A 453 -9.56 6.90 8.34
C GLU A 453 -8.27 6.70 9.16
N VAL A 454 -7.45 7.76 9.26
CA VAL A 454 -6.13 7.70 9.91
C VAL A 454 -6.18 7.30 11.40
N HIS A 455 -7.34 7.42 12.03
CA HIS A 455 -7.54 7.03 13.43
C HIS A 455 -7.54 5.50 13.65
N ALA A 456 -7.75 4.70 12.60
CA ALA A 456 -7.80 3.24 12.71
C ALA A 456 -6.42 2.58 12.84
N TYR A 457 -5.33 3.36 12.82
CA TYR A 457 -3.96 2.86 12.81
C TYR A 457 -3.40 2.67 14.22
N ASP A 458 -2.72 1.54 14.42
CA ASP A 458 -2.02 1.24 15.67
C ASP A 458 -0.77 2.12 15.87
N SER A 459 -0.14 2.03 17.04
CA SER A 459 1.05 2.82 17.38
C SER A 459 2.25 2.54 16.45
N TYR A 460 2.34 1.33 15.90
CA TYR A 460 3.39 0.95 14.96
C TYR A 460 3.20 1.65 13.60
N MET A 461 2.00 1.52 13.00
CA MET A 461 1.61 2.16 11.76
C MET A 461 1.67 3.69 11.87
N ALA A 462 1.19 4.27 12.98
CA ALA A 462 1.26 5.71 13.21
C ALA A 462 2.71 6.22 13.17
N LYS A 463 3.67 5.45 13.71
CA LYS A 463 5.08 5.83 13.67
C LYS A 463 5.68 5.73 12.26
N LEU A 464 5.31 4.70 11.49
CA LEU A 464 5.69 4.60 10.08
C LEU A 464 5.09 5.74 9.26
N LEU A 465 3.83 6.09 9.51
CA LEU A 465 3.13 7.17 8.83
C LEU A 465 3.79 8.53 9.11
N GLU A 466 4.21 8.80 10.35
CA GLU A 466 4.99 10.00 10.70
C GLU A 466 6.24 10.09 9.82
N SER A 467 6.98 8.99 9.67
CA SER A 467 8.20 8.97 8.85
C SER A 467 7.92 9.10 7.35
N LEU A 468 6.85 8.48 6.86
CA LEU A 468 6.41 8.60 5.46
C LEU A 468 6.08 10.05 5.13
N LEU A 469 5.23 10.69 5.96
CA LEU A 469 4.85 12.08 5.80
C LEU A 469 6.06 13.01 5.89
N GLN A 470 6.95 12.80 6.88
CA GLN A 470 8.18 13.57 7.01
C GLN A 470 9.01 13.52 5.72
N TYR A 471 9.21 12.33 5.13
CA TYR A 471 9.95 12.19 3.89
C TYR A 471 9.21 12.84 2.72
N HIS A 472 7.90 12.61 2.58
CA HIS A 472 7.06 13.15 1.52
C HIS A 472 7.11 14.69 1.47
N PHE A 473 6.95 15.35 2.62
CA PHE A 473 7.03 16.79 2.74
C PHE A 473 8.45 17.32 2.45
N SER A 474 9.50 16.56 2.82
CA SER A 474 10.88 16.95 2.51
C SER A 474 11.20 16.97 1.01
N GLN A 475 10.39 16.29 0.20
CA GLN A 475 10.45 16.28 -1.27
C GLN A 475 9.49 17.27 -1.92
N GLY A 476 8.77 18.09 -1.13
CA GLY A 476 7.78 19.04 -1.64
C GLY A 476 6.40 18.45 -1.92
N GLY A 477 6.15 17.17 -1.58
CA GLY A 477 4.85 16.54 -1.75
C GLY A 477 3.82 17.04 -0.74
N SER A 478 2.55 17.14 -1.16
CA SER A 478 1.43 17.56 -0.30
C SER A 478 0.60 16.37 0.19
N ALA A 479 -0.22 16.57 1.23
CA ALA A 479 -1.10 15.52 1.76
C ALA A 479 -2.46 16.06 2.24
N ILE A 480 -3.49 15.22 2.13
CA ILE A 480 -4.83 15.40 2.69
C ILE A 480 -5.13 14.21 3.61
N ILE A 481 -5.53 14.48 4.84
CA ILE A 481 -5.90 13.48 5.83
C ILE A 481 -7.40 13.60 6.09
N LEU A 482 -8.13 12.49 5.95
CA LEU A 482 -9.55 12.38 6.21
C LEU A 482 -9.77 11.53 7.47
N THR A 483 -10.65 11.99 8.35
CA THR A 483 -10.98 11.26 9.57
C THR A 483 -12.31 11.71 10.17
N ALA A 484 -13.01 10.80 10.83
CA ALA A 484 -14.19 11.13 11.63
C ALA A 484 -13.86 11.39 13.11
N THR A 485 -12.76 10.83 13.62
CA THR A 485 -12.46 10.76 15.05
C THR A 485 -10.94 10.85 15.25
N LEU A 486 -10.38 12.06 15.39
CA LEU A 486 -8.93 12.24 15.56
C LEU A 486 -8.59 12.81 16.94
N PRO A 487 -7.92 12.03 17.81
CA PRO A 487 -7.43 12.56 19.08
C PRO A 487 -6.38 13.67 18.88
N PHE A 488 -6.34 14.65 19.78
CA PHE A 488 -5.43 15.79 19.71
C PHE A 488 -3.96 15.36 19.60
N PHE A 489 -3.52 14.38 20.39
CA PHE A 489 -2.14 13.90 20.36
C PHE A 489 -1.75 13.36 18.97
N LEU A 490 -2.67 12.72 18.26
CA LEU A 490 -2.40 12.15 16.94
C LEU A 490 -2.37 13.26 15.89
N ARG A 491 -3.29 14.24 16.00
CA ARG A 491 -3.26 15.45 15.16
C ARG A 491 -1.94 16.20 15.29
N GLU A 492 -1.48 16.42 16.52
CA GLU A 492 -0.21 17.07 16.81
C GLU A 492 0.98 16.30 16.19
N LYS A 493 1.01 14.97 16.33
CA LYS A 493 2.04 14.11 15.71
C LYS A 493 2.08 14.27 14.19
N LEU A 494 0.92 14.28 13.52
CA LEU A 494 0.81 14.41 12.06
C LEU A 494 1.26 15.79 11.58
N LEU A 495 0.88 16.86 12.28
CA LEU A 495 1.32 18.22 11.98
C LEU A 495 2.82 18.40 12.23
N ASN A 496 3.36 17.82 13.30
CA ASN A 496 4.79 17.85 13.58
C ASN A 496 5.63 17.13 12.51
N ALA A 497 5.08 16.10 11.83
CA ALA A 497 5.75 15.45 10.71
C ALA A 497 6.00 16.41 9.54
N PHE A 498 5.10 17.38 9.31
CA PHE A 498 5.26 18.43 8.29
C PHE A 498 6.49 19.29 8.54
N TYR A 499 6.63 19.87 9.73
CA TYR A 499 7.78 20.71 10.07
C TYR A 499 9.11 19.95 10.10
N LYS A 500 9.08 18.71 10.60
CA LYS A 500 10.26 17.83 10.55
C LYS A 500 10.69 17.55 9.10
N GLY A 501 9.74 17.45 8.17
CA GLY A 501 10.03 17.27 6.74
C GLY A 501 10.69 18.49 6.11
N LEU A 502 10.21 19.68 6.44
CA LEU A 502 10.78 20.95 5.97
C LEU A 502 12.12 21.34 6.64
N ASN A 503 12.58 20.57 7.63
CA ASN A 503 13.73 20.91 8.49
C ASN A 503 13.61 22.31 9.12
N SER A 504 12.38 22.76 9.38
CA SER A 504 12.12 24.04 10.02
C SER A 504 12.08 23.86 11.54
N ASN A 505 12.98 24.53 12.26
CA ASN A 505 12.91 24.66 13.72
C ASN A 505 11.87 25.72 14.08
N GLN A 506 10.59 25.45 13.84
CA GLN A 506 9.51 26.33 14.32
C GLN A 506 9.18 26.00 15.78
N SER A 507 8.62 26.99 16.48
CA SER A 507 8.07 26.85 17.84
C SER A 507 7.09 25.66 17.91
N PRO A 508 6.89 25.05 19.09
CA PRO A 508 5.89 24.00 19.26
C PRO A 508 4.52 24.48 18.75
N LEU A 509 3.83 23.60 18.04
CA LEU A 509 2.48 23.85 17.55
C LEU A 509 1.54 24.07 18.73
N THR A 510 0.96 25.26 18.84
CA THR A 510 -0.17 25.49 19.74
C THR A 510 -1.45 25.16 19.00
N LEU A 511 -2.03 24.00 19.28
CA LEU A 511 -3.35 23.63 18.76
C LEU A 511 -4.44 24.36 19.54
N ASN A 512 -5.47 24.83 18.84
CA ASN A 512 -6.64 25.38 19.50
C ASN A 512 -7.58 24.24 19.95
N SER A 513 -7.55 23.94 21.25
CA SER A 513 -8.39 22.91 21.88
C SER A 513 -9.87 23.29 21.95
N ASP A 514 -10.19 24.57 21.84
CA ASP A 514 -11.55 25.10 22.03
C ASP A 514 -12.37 25.08 20.73
N LEU A 515 -11.74 24.80 19.58
CA LEU A 515 -12.45 24.74 18.31
C LEU A 515 -13.36 23.49 18.25
N PRO A 516 -14.65 23.67 17.90
CA PRO A 516 -15.57 22.56 17.79
C PRO A 516 -15.25 21.68 16.57
N PHE A 517 -15.80 20.47 16.60
CA PHE A 517 -15.86 19.59 15.45
C PHE A 517 -17.18 19.86 14.68
N PRO A 518 -17.24 19.79 13.34
CA PRO A 518 -16.16 19.53 12.37
C PRO A 518 -15.06 20.59 12.30
N LEU A 519 -13.87 20.19 11.81
CA LEU A 519 -12.69 21.05 11.72
C LEU A 519 -11.93 20.83 10.41
N LEU A 520 -11.53 21.92 9.75
CA LEU A 520 -10.48 21.89 8.72
C LEU A 520 -9.21 22.51 9.29
N THR A 521 -8.15 21.73 9.30
CA THR A 521 -6.80 22.19 9.61
C THR A 521 -6.01 22.29 8.32
N LYS A 522 -5.37 23.43 8.10
CA LYS A 522 -4.45 23.68 6.99
C LYS A 522 -3.09 24.05 7.57
N LEU A 523 -2.04 23.40 7.10
CA LEU A 523 -0.66 23.71 7.46
C LEU A 523 0.19 23.86 6.20
N ASN A 524 0.89 24.98 6.11
CA ASN A 524 1.89 25.24 5.08
C ASN A 524 3.05 26.07 5.65
N GLN A 525 3.95 26.55 4.79
CA GLN A 525 5.11 27.37 5.22
C GLN A 525 4.72 28.70 5.89
N GLN A 526 3.52 29.23 5.62
CA GLN A 526 3.02 30.48 6.21
C GLN A 526 2.50 30.28 7.64
N GLY A 527 2.13 29.05 8.01
CA GLY A 527 1.69 28.70 9.36
C GLY A 527 0.51 27.73 9.39
N LEU A 528 0.05 27.46 10.61
CA LEU A 528 -1.13 26.65 10.91
C LEU A 528 -2.39 27.54 10.86
N VAL A 529 -3.41 27.09 10.16
CA VAL A 529 -4.77 27.67 10.18
C VAL A 529 -5.74 26.56 10.56
N GLU A 530 -6.47 26.78 11.65
CA GLU A 530 -7.54 25.88 12.11
C GLU A 530 -8.88 26.61 11.97
N GLN A 531 -9.84 26.00 11.27
CA GLN A 531 -11.14 26.59 11.02
C GLN A 531 -12.24 25.59 11.34
N ALA A 532 -13.08 25.92 12.31
CA ALA A 532 -14.31 25.19 12.57
C ALA A 532 -15.27 25.34 11.38
N ILE A 533 -15.94 24.24 11.03
CA ILE A 533 -16.88 24.19 9.90
C ILE A 533 -18.20 23.66 10.44
N GLU A 534 -19.31 24.15 9.90
CA GLU A 534 -20.60 23.50 10.08
C GLU A 534 -20.62 22.11 9.41
N THR A 535 -21.44 21.19 9.92
CA THR A 535 -21.80 19.98 9.18
C THR A 535 -23.19 20.12 8.59
N ARG A 536 -23.55 19.29 7.62
CA ARG A 536 -24.90 19.31 7.06
C ARG A 536 -25.93 18.80 8.06
N ASP A 537 -27.12 19.39 8.06
CA ASP A 537 -28.18 19.00 8.99
C ASP A 537 -28.60 17.53 8.84
N GLU A 538 -28.52 16.94 7.64
CA GLU A 538 -28.95 15.54 7.42
C GLU A 538 -28.00 14.50 8.04
N VAL A 539 -26.79 14.91 8.42
CA VAL A 539 -25.80 14.03 9.05
C VAL A 539 -25.63 14.31 10.54
N LYS A 540 -26.30 15.35 11.07
CA LYS A 540 -26.41 15.58 12.52
C LYS A 540 -27.29 14.51 13.12
N ARG A 541 -26.79 13.85 14.17
CA ARG A 541 -27.50 12.72 14.79
C ARG A 541 -27.31 12.72 16.28
N GLN A 542 -28.40 12.36 16.95
CA GLN A 542 -28.38 11.95 18.34
C GLN A 542 -28.81 10.50 18.41
N VAL A 543 -27.96 9.67 19.00
CA VAL A 543 -28.25 8.27 19.30
C VAL A 543 -28.28 8.10 20.81
N ASP A 544 -29.44 7.71 21.35
CA ASP A 544 -29.59 7.51 22.79
C ASP A 544 -28.92 6.19 23.20
N ILE A 545 -28.35 6.14 24.41
CA ILE A 545 -27.63 4.97 24.91
C ILE A 545 -28.50 4.17 25.88
N ASN A 546 -28.59 2.86 25.63
CA ASN A 546 -29.15 1.89 26.55
C ASN A 546 -28.09 0.86 26.97
N TRP A 547 -28.25 0.22 28.11
CA TRP A 547 -27.30 -0.74 28.65
C TRP A 547 -27.96 -2.10 28.91
N ILE A 548 -27.24 -3.18 28.59
CA ILE A 548 -27.55 -4.54 28.99
C ILE A 548 -26.26 -5.21 29.49
N ASP A 549 -26.39 -6.12 30.45
CA ASP A 549 -25.27 -6.83 31.08
C ASP A 549 -25.39 -8.36 30.95
N SER A 550 -26.48 -8.87 30.37
CA SER A 550 -26.67 -10.30 30.08
C SER A 550 -27.04 -10.56 28.62
N ILE A 551 -26.61 -11.73 28.12
CA ILE A 551 -26.96 -12.19 26.76
C ILE A 551 -28.47 -12.37 26.61
N ASP A 552 -29.14 -12.90 27.63
CA ASP A 552 -30.59 -13.12 27.63
C ASP A 552 -31.37 -11.80 27.42
N SER A 553 -30.94 -10.70 28.05
CA SER A 553 -31.55 -9.39 27.84
C SER A 553 -31.41 -8.92 26.38
N GLY A 554 -30.27 -9.21 25.75
CA GLY A 554 -30.06 -8.94 24.33
C GLY A 554 -30.92 -9.81 23.41
N ILE A 555 -31.09 -11.09 23.74
CA ILE A 555 -31.99 -12.01 23.02
C ILE A 555 -33.45 -11.52 23.12
N GLU A 556 -33.91 -11.10 24.29
CA GLU A 556 -35.25 -10.52 24.48
C GLU A 556 -35.44 -9.25 23.65
N LYS A 557 -34.44 -8.36 23.61
CA LYS A 557 -34.49 -7.18 22.73
C LYS A 557 -34.59 -7.56 21.25
N ILE A 558 -33.87 -8.59 20.81
CA ILE A 558 -33.97 -9.12 19.44
C ILE A 558 -35.37 -9.66 19.17
N LYS A 559 -35.96 -10.45 20.08
CA LYS A 559 -37.35 -10.95 19.96
C LYS A 559 -38.33 -9.81 19.73
N ILE A 560 -38.25 -8.75 20.56
CA ILE A 560 -39.13 -7.58 20.47
C ILE A 560 -38.94 -6.86 19.11
N ALA A 561 -37.71 -6.65 18.67
CA ALA A 561 -37.43 -6.00 17.40
C ALA A 561 -38.02 -6.77 16.20
N ILE A 562 -37.88 -8.10 16.19
CA ILE A 562 -38.43 -8.96 15.13
C ILE A 562 -39.96 -8.91 15.13
N GLN A 563 -40.60 -8.96 16.31
CA GLN A 563 -42.06 -8.87 16.44
C GLN A 563 -42.61 -7.54 15.92
N GLN A 564 -41.82 -6.46 16.01
CA GLN A 564 -42.12 -5.15 15.45
C GLN A 564 -41.78 -5.04 13.95
N GLY A 565 -41.26 -6.09 13.34
CA GLY A 565 -40.84 -6.09 11.94
C GLY A 565 -39.61 -5.22 11.66
N LYS A 566 -38.79 -4.92 12.68
CA LYS A 566 -37.56 -4.13 12.53
C LYS A 566 -36.39 -4.99 12.06
N ILE A 567 -35.40 -4.39 11.41
CA ILE A 567 -34.09 -5.00 11.20
C ILE A 567 -33.15 -4.66 12.37
N ILE A 568 -32.53 -5.68 12.96
CA ILE A 568 -31.62 -5.53 14.11
C ILE A 568 -30.25 -6.12 13.84
N CYS A 569 -29.20 -5.44 14.33
CA CYS A 569 -27.84 -5.94 14.31
C CYS A 569 -27.28 -6.13 15.73
N TRP A 570 -26.54 -7.23 15.96
CA TRP A 570 -25.66 -7.34 17.14
C TRP A 570 -24.20 -7.46 16.68
N ILE A 571 -23.39 -6.46 17.04
CA ILE A 571 -21.95 -6.43 16.79
C ILE A 571 -21.19 -7.05 17.96
N LYS A 572 -20.55 -8.19 17.71
CA LYS A 572 -19.68 -8.88 18.68
C LYS A 572 -18.22 -8.55 18.43
N ASN A 573 -17.43 -8.42 19.50
CA ASN A 573 -16.00 -8.08 19.37
C ASN A 573 -15.14 -9.24 18.86
N SER A 574 -15.57 -10.49 19.05
CA SER A 574 -14.84 -11.66 18.57
C SER A 574 -15.68 -12.53 17.65
N VAL A 575 -15.01 -13.21 16.72
CA VAL A 575 -15.69 -14.13 15.80
C VAL A 575 -16.25 -15.35 16.55
N ALA A 576 -15.60 -15.78 17.64
CA ALA A 576 -16.09 -16.91 18.44
C ALA A 576 -17.43 -16.57 19.11
N ASP A 577 -17.56 -15.36 19.68
CA ASP A 577 -18.81 -14.92 20.30
C ASP A 577 -19.91 -14.69 19.27
N ALA A 578 -19.57 -14.18 18.08
CA ALA A 578 -20.51 -14.00 16.98
C ALA A 578 -21.12 -15.35 16.53
N ILE A 579 -20.29 -16.38 16.36
CA ILE A 579 -20.75 -17.74 16.00
C ILE A 579 -21.62 -18.33 17.11
N SER A 580 -21.16 -18.23 18.37
CA SER A 580 -21.90 -18.74 19.54
C SER A 580 -23.29 -18.10 19.63
N LEU A 581 -23.37 -16.77 19.55
CA LEU A 581 -24.63 -16.03 19.59
C LEU A 581 -25.55 -16.37 18.40
N TYR A 582 -24.99 -16.50 17.19
CA TYR A 582 -25.75 -16.91 16.01
C TYR A 582 -26.41 -18.27 16.21
N GLN A 583 -25.66 -19.26 16.71
CA GLN A 583 -26.18 -20.60 16.99
C GLN A 583 -27.23 -20.59 18.10
N GLN A 584 -27.00 -19.83 19.18
CA GLN A 584 -27.97 -19.66 20.27
C GLN A 584 -29.28 -19.04 19.78
N LEU A 585 -29.23 -18.00 18.95
CA LEU A 585 -30.42 -17.36 18.38
C LEU A 585 -31.18 -18.30 17.44
N GLN A 586 -30.48 -19.04 16.59
CA GLN A 586 -31.11 -20.03 15.72
C GLN A 586 -31.90 -21.07 16.51
N GLN A 587 -31.32 -21.60 17.59
CA GLN A 587 -31.95 -22.60 18.45
C GLN A 587 -33.10 -22.01 19.28
N ASN A 588 -32.87 -20.88 19.96
CA ASN A 588 -33.84 -20.31 20.88
C ASN A 588 -35.06 -19.70 20.18
N LEU A 589 -34.90 -19.24 18.94
CA LEU A 589 -35.94 -18.53 18.18
C LEU A 589 -36.45 -19.30 16.95
N ASN A 590 -35.94 -20.51 16.70
CA ASN A 590 -36.26 -21.32 15.51
C ASN A 590 -36.09 -20.54 14.20
N LEU A 591 -34.97 -19.84 14.05
CA LEU A 591 -34.70 -18.98 12.90
C LEU A 591 -33.99 -19.73 11.78
N ASP A 592 -34.37 -19.45 10.54
CA ASP A 592 -33.69 -19.96 9.34
C ASP A 592 -32.70 -18.96 8.74
N SER A 593 -31.97 -19.40 7.70
CA SER A 593 -30.99 -18.57 6.97
C SER A 593 -31.62 -17.41 6.18
N LYS A 594 -32.95 -17.32 6.10
CA LYS A 594 -33.67 -16.18 5.52
C LYS A 594 -33.93 -15.11 6.56
N GLN A 595 -33.89 -15.41 7.86
CA GLN A 595 -34.16 -14.46 8.94
C GLN A 595 -32.89 -13.98 9.65
N ILE A 596 -31.87 -14.82 9.76
CA ILE A 596 -30.61 -14.48 10.44
C ILE A 596 -29.39 -14.66 9.53
N LEU A 597 -28.45 -13.72 9.62
CA LEU A 597 -27.18 -13.72 8.88
C LEU A 597 -26.00 -13.53 9.84
N LEU A 598 -24.92 -14.27 9.62
CA LEU A 598 -23.64 -14.10 10.31
C LEU A 598 -22.61 -13.49 9.36
N PHE A 599 -21.88 -12.47 9.80
CA PHE A 599 -20.86 -11.82 8.98
C PHE A 599 -19.56 -11.51 9.75
N HIS A 600 -18.45 -12.11 9.31
CA HIS A 600 -17.12 -11.91 9.89
C HIS A 600 -16.01 -12.20 8.87
N SER A 601 -14.75 -12.05 9.27
CA SER A 601 -13.60 -12.21 8.36
C SER A 601 -13.21 -13.66 8.03
N ARG A 602 -13.60 -14.65 8.85
CA ARG A 602 -13.19 -16.06 8.74
C ARG A 602 -14.01 -16.90 7.73
N PHE A 603 -14.52 -16.30 6.66
CA PHE A 603 -15.15 -17.03 5.54
C PHE A 603 -14.17 -17.20 4.39
N ALA A 604 -14.36 -18.25 3.57
CA ALA A 604 -13.74 -18.31 2.25
C ALA A 604 -14.10 -17.05 1.46
N TYR A 605 -13.18 -16.57 0.63
CA TYR A 605 -13.37 -15.30 -0.07
C TYR A 605 -14.67 -15.26 -0.89
N CYS A 606 -15.04 -16.34 -1.59
CA CYS A 606 -16.33 -16.43 -2.30
C CYS A 606 -17.55 -16.30 -1.37
N ASP A 607 -17.57 -17.04 -0.26
CA ASP A 607 -18.69 -17.02 0.68
C ASP A 607 -18.79 -15.66 1.37
N ARG A 608 -17.65 -15.02 1.65
CA ARG A 608 -17.60 -13.67 2.21
C ARG A 608 -18.25 -12.64 1.28
N LEU A 609 -17.97 -12.72 -0.02
CA LEU A 609 -18.59 -11.83 -1.01
C LEU A 609 -20.11 -12.03 -1.07
N ASP A 610 -20.58 -13.28 -1.09
CA ASP A 610 -22.00 -13.61 -1.06
C ASP A 610 -22.69 -13.01 0.19
N ILE A 611 -22.06 -13.17 1.36
CA ILE A 611 -22.57 -12.65 2.65
C ILE A 611 -22.58 -11.13 2.67
N GLU A 612 -21.54 -10.48 2.14
CA GLU A 612 -21.45 -9.02 2.04
C GLU A 612 -22.58 -8.47 1.15
N GLN A 613 -22.81 -9.06 -0.02
CA GLN A 613 -23.91 -8.68 -0.92
C GLN A 613 -25.28 -8.93 -0.30
N LYS A 614 -25.47 -10.03 0.42
CA LYS A 614 -26.71 -10.31 1.16
C LYS A 614 -26.94 -9.29 2.28
N THR A 615 -25.89 -8.91 3.00
CA THR A 615 -25.92 -7.87 4.04
C THR A 615 -26.33 -6.51 3.45
N LEU A 616 -25.72 -6.12 2.32
CA LEU A 616 -26.10 -4.89 1.58
C LEU A 616 -27.53 -4.95 1.06
N THR A 617 -28.00 -6.12 0.62
CA THR A 617 -29.40 -6.29 0.18
C THR A 617 -30.37 -6.09 1.35
N TRP A 618 -30.06 -6.65 2.52
CA TRP A 618 -30.95 -6.58 3.69
C TRP A 618 -30.94 -5.21 4.37
N ALA A 619 -29.76 -4.62 4.56
CA ALA A 619 -29.58 -3.43 5.37
C ALA A 619 -29.16 -2.19 4.56
N GLY A 620 -28.89 -2.30 3.26
CA GLY A 620 -28.41 -1.17 2.46
C GLY A 620 -29.50 -0.18 2.05
N LYS A 621 -29.07 0.90 1.37
CA LYS A 621 -29.92 2.01 0.91
C LYS A 621 -31.15 1.55 0.11
N THR A 622 -31.00 0.56 -0.77
CA THR A 622 -32.09 0.05 -1.63
C THR A 622 -33.07 -0.91 -0.95
N SER A 623 -32.78 -1.31 0.29
CA SER A 623 -33.65 -2.20 1.06
C SER A 623 -34.99 -1.53 1.39
N ASN A 624 -36.09 -2.29 1.32
CA ASN A 624 -37.44 -1.85 1.66
C ASN A 624 -38.05 -2.72 2.77
N HIS A 625 -39.26 -2.38 3.23
CA HIS A 625 -39.96 -3.11 4.30
C HIS A 625 -40.02 -4.62 4.05
N ALA A 626 -40.40 -5.04 2.83
CA ALA A 626 -40.56 -6.45 2.49
C ALA A 626 -39.25 -7.25 2.60
N ILE A 627 -38.10 -6.61 2.35
CA ILE A 627 -36.77 -7.24 2.41
C ILE A 627 -36.26 -7.26 3.85
N ARG A 628 -36.38 -6.15 4.59
CA ARG A 628 -35.71 -5.96 5.88
C ARG A 628 -36.52 -6.38 7.09
N SER A 629 -37.84 -6.53 6.94
CA SER A 629 -38.71 -6.85 8.07
C SER A 629 -38.31 -8.16 8.75
N GLY A 630 -38.09 -8.08 10.07
CA GLY A 630 -37.76 -9.22 10.92
C GLY A 630 -36.40 -9.88 10.60
N LYS A 631 -35.45 -9.12 10.04
CA LYS A 631 -34.09 -9.62 9.77
C LYS A 631 -33.13 -9.35 10.93
N ILE A 632 -32.23 -10.28 11.15
CA ILE A 632 -31.18 -10.22 12.17
C ILE A 632 -29.82 -10.36 11.51
N ILE A 633 -28.89 -9.48 11.85
CA ILE A 633 -27.50 -9.58 11.41
C ILE A 633 -26.59 -9.64 12.64
N ILE A 634 -25.89 -10.77 12.81
CA ILE A 634 -24.82 -10.91 13.79
C ILE A 634 -23.50 -10.67 13.05
N ALA A 635 -22.74 -9.69 13.50
CA ALA A 635 -21.51 -9.31 12.81
C ALA A 635 -20.36 -9.06 13.78
N THR A 636 -19.14 -9.09 13.25
CA THR A 636 -17.98 -8.50 13.94
C THR A 636 -17.70 -7.10 13.39
N GLN A 637 -16.50 -6.56 13.65
CA GLN A 637 -16.06 -5.23 13.18
C GLN A 637 -16.06 -5.06 11.65
N VAL A 638 -16.33 -6.12 10.89
CA VAL A 638 -16.38 -6.08 9.42
C VAL A 638 -17.43 -5.11 8.87
N ILE A 639 -18.46 -4.76 9.64
CA ILE A 639 -19.49 -3.79 9.22
C ILE A 639 -19.21 -2.35 9.65
N GLU A 640 -18.12 -2.10 10.39
CA GLU A 640 -17.77 -0.77 10.89
C GLU A 640 -17.29 0.14 9.75
N GLN A 641 -16.60 -0.41 8.75
CA GLN A 641 -15.91 0.38 7.72
C GLN A 641 -16.44 0.08 6.31
N SER A 642 -16.62 1.13 5.50
CA SER A 642 -16.93 1.09 4.06
C SER A 642 -18.18 0.37 3.56
N LEU A 643 -19.08 -0.11 4.42
CA LEU A 643 -20.40 -0.60 4.02
C LEU A 643 -21.49 0.44 4.29
N ASP A 644 -22.35 0.69 3.29
CA ASP A 644 -23.48 1.62 3.40
C ASP A 644 -24.71 0.89 3.96
N LEU A 645 -24.72 0.68 5.28
CA LEU A 645 -25.75 -0.08 6.02
C LEU A 645 -26.59 0.82 6.92
N ASP A 646 -27.88 0.50 7.02
CA ASP A 646 -28.91 1.15 7.83
C ASP A 646 -29.67 0.10 8.67
N PHE A 647 -29.58 0.23 9.99
CA PHE A 647 -30.31 -0.60 10.95
C PHE A 647 -31.35 0.23 11.72
N ASP A 648 -32.46 -0.40 12.08
CA ASP A 648 -33.48 0.22 12.94
C ASP A 648 -33.05 0.15 14.42
N GLU A 649 -32.49 -0.99 14.83
CA GLU A 649 -32.00 -1.25 16.19
C GLU A 649 -30.59 -1.86 16.13
N MET A 650 -29.78 -1.57 17.14
CA MET A 650 -28.43 -2.11 17.24
C MET A 650 -28.08 -2.46 18.68
N ILE A 651 -27.48 -3.64 18.83
CA ILE A 651 -26.74 -4.06 20.01
C ILE A 651 -25.26 -4.08 19.66
N SER A 652 -24.42 -3.54 20.53
CA SER A 652 -22.98 -3.58 20.36
C SER A 652 -22.34 -4.05 21.64
N ASP A 653 -21.38 -4.97 21.57
CA ASP A 653 -20.46 -5.17 22.67
C ASP A 653 -19.72 -3.86 22.96
N ILE A 654 -19.34 -3.64 24.23
CA ILE A 654 -18.52 -2.51 24.62
C ILE A 654 -17.24 -2.47 23.78
N ALA A 655 -16.90 -1.29 23.28
CA ALA A 655 -15.71 -1.04 22.49
C ALA A 655 -15.21 0.37 22.83
N PRO A 656 -13.98 0.74 22.42
CA PRO A 656 -13.53 2.11 22.52
C PRO A 656 -14.49 3.09 21.80
N ILE A 657 -14.57 4.31 22.31
CA ILE A 657 -15.61 5.28 21.96
C ILE A 657 -15.69 5.62 20.46
N ASP A 658 -14.56 5.71 19.77
CA ASP A 658 -14.46 5.95 18.33
C ASP A 658 -15.11 4.81 17.52
N LEU A 659 -14.89 3.55 17.90
CA LEU A 659 -15.54 2.40 17.27
C LEU A 659 -17.05 2.41 17.53
N LEU A 660 -17.48 2.75 18.75
CA LEU A 660 -18.92 2.88 19.05
C LEU A 660 -19.57 4.00 18.25
N ILE A 661 -18.89 5.14 18.03
CA ILE A 661 -19.37 6.22 17.18
C ILE A 661 -19.54 5.73 15.73
N GLN A 662 -18.60 4.94 15.21
CA GLN A 662 -18.72 4.35 13.87
C GLN A 662 -19.88 3.36 13.75
N ARG A 663 -20.05 2.49 14.76
CA ARG A 663 -21.19 1.55 14.85
C ARG A 663 -22.52 2.30 14.90
N ALA A 664 -22.62 3.32 15.76
CA ALA A 664 -23.78 4.20 15.86
C ALA A 664 -24.09 4.92 14.53
N GLY A 665 -23.09 5.22 13.70
CA GLY A 665 -23.28 5.78 12.37
C GLY A 665 -24.04 4.90 11.36
N ARG A 666 -24.28 3.62 11.70
CA ARG A 666 -25.12 2.68 10.93
C ARG A 666 -26.56 2.61 11.43
N LEU A 667 -26.87 3.17 12.60
CA LEU A 667 -28.24 3.34 13.08
C LEU A 667 -28.92 4.45 12.30
N GLN A 668 -30.07 4.13 11.71
CA GLN A 668 -30.91 5.06 10.95
C GLN A 668 -30.10 5.91 9.97
N ARG A 669 -29.25 5.23 9.20
CA ARG A 669 -28.32 5.85 8.25
C ARG A 669 -28.99 6.58 7.10
N HIS A 670 -30.15 6.11 6.68
CA HIS A 670 -30.93 6.70 5.61
C HIS A 670 -32.31 7.08 6.14
N VAL A 671 -32.83 8.22 5.70
CA VAL A 671 -34.16 8.69 6.09
C VAL A 671 -35.23 7.74 5.57
N ARG A 672 -36.00 7.15 6.48
CA ARG A 672 -37.04 6.15 6.17
C ARG A 672 -38.39 6.46 6.81
N ASP A 673 -39.43 5.85 6.27
CA ASP A 673 -40.77 5.85 6.89
C ASP A 673 -40.85 4.87 8.07
N LYS A 674 -42.00 4.81 8.76
CA LYS A 674 -42.23 3.90 9.90
C LYS A 674 -42.09 2.41 9.56
N GLN A 675 -42.22 2.06 8.29
CA GLN A 675 -42.08 0.69 7.79
C GLN A 675 -40.65 0.40 7.31
N GLY A 676 -39.74 1.38 7.38
CA GLY A 676 -38.36 1.22 6.94
C GLY A 676 -38.18 1.34 5.43
N ASN A 677 -39.11 1.94 4.67
CA ASN A 677 -38.90 2.27 3.26
C ASN A 677 -38.19 3.62 3.13
N ILE A 678 -37.33 3.79 2.11
CA ILE A 678 -36.66 5.06 1.84
C ILE A 678 -37.68 6.16 1.53
N LYS A 679 -37.56 7.30 2.21
CA LYS A 679 -38.29 8.52 1.84
C LYS A 679 -37.46 9.31 0.84
N LEU A 680 -38.01 9.51 -0.36
CA LEU A 680 -37.40 10.36 -1.37
C LEU A 680 -37.61 11.83 -0.99
N SER A 681 -36.60 12.65 -1.26
CA SER A 681 -36.74 14.11 -1.13
C SER A 681 -37.76 14.61 -2.14
N THR A 682 -38.68 15.46 -1.70
CA THR A 682 -39.62 16.16 -2.60
C THR A 682 -39.30 17.65 -2.56
N ASN A 683 -39.53 18.38 -3.65
CA ASN A 683 -39.16 19.79 -3.83
C ASN A 683 -39.75 20.78 -2.80
N GLN A 684 -40.59 20.33 -1.87
CA GLN A 684 -41.33 21.20 -0.95
C GLN A 684 -40.97 21.02 0.54
N ASN A 685 -40.27 19.96 0.95
CA ASN A 685 -39.72 19.80 2.31
C ASN A 685 -38.67 18.67 2.37
N GLN A 686 -37.65 18.86 3.20
CA GLN A 686 -36.65 17.82 3.47
C GLN A 686 -37.29 16.69 4.28
N PRO A 687 -37.19 15.42 3.84
CA PRO A 687 -37.83 14.32 4.55
C PRO A 687 -37.17 14.10 5.91
N CYS A 688 -37.97 14.01 6.97
CA CYS A 688 -37.53 13.54 8.28
C CYS A 688 -37.73 12.02 8.40
N ASP A 689 -36.93 11.38 9.25
CA ASP A 689 -37.11 9.96 9.57
C ASP A 689 -38.37 9.81 10.42
N ASP A 690 -39.26 8.89 10.03
CA ASP A 690 -40.52 8.68 10.76
C ASP A 690 -40.40 7.56 11.80
N ARG A 691 -39.25 6.87 11.87
CA ARG A 691 -38.96 5.88 12.91
C ARG A 691 -38.75 6.57 14.25
N ASP A 692 -38.85 5.78 15.32
CA ASP A 692 -38.53 6.26 16.67
C ASP A 692 -37.06 6.70 16.76
N LYS A 693 -36.70 7.47 17.79
CA LYS A 693 -35.32 7.91 17.99
C LYS A 693 -34.36 6.71 18.02
N PRO A 694 -33.18 6.79 17.39
CA PRO A 694 -32.25 5.68 17.35
C PRO A 694 -31.66 5.42 18.75
N ILE A 695 -31.64 4.16 19.15
CA ILE A 695 -31.08 3.71 20.43
C ILE A 695 -29.95 2.72 20.15
N LEU A 696 -28.74 3.04 20.61
CA LEU A 696 -27.65 2.07 20.66
C LEU A 696 -27.69 1.37 22.01
N THR A 697 -27.95 0.06 21.99
CA THR A 697 -27.87 -0.77 23.20
C THR A 697 -26.46 -1.35 23.32
N ILE A 698 -25.78 -1.04 24.43
CA ILE A 698 -24.42 -1.50 24.68
C ILE A 698 -24.45 -2.68 25.64
N PHE A 699 -23.91 -3.81 25.19
CA PHE A 699 -23.62 -4.96 26.02
C PHE A 699 -22.27 -4.76 26.71
N ALA A 700 -22.30 -4.52 28.02
CA ALA A 700 -21.13 -4.18 28.82
C ALA A 700 -21.24 -4.77 30.23
N PRO A 701 -20.12 -4.96 30.94
CA PRO A 701 -20.17 -5.26 32.36
C PRO A 701 -20.97 -4.21 33.12
N THR A 702 -21.57 -4.63 34.24
CA THR A 702 -22.24 -3.70 35.16
C THR A 702 -21.26 -2.60 35.59
N TRP A 703 -21.76 -1.36 35.68
CA TRP A 703 -20.93 -0.21 36.06
C TRP A 703 -20.35 -0.38 37.46
N ASN A 704 -19.07 -0.04 37.58
CA ASN A 704 -18.37 0.03 38.85
C ASN A 704 -17.43 1.25 38.81
N ASP A 705 -17.57 2.16 39.77
CA ASP A 705 -16.70 3.32 39.92
C ASP A 705 -15.26 2.93 40.28
N ASN A 706 -15.09 1.78 40.94
CA ASN A 706 -13.80 1.22 41.35
C ASN A 706 -13.65 -0.22 40.81
N PRO A 707 -13.48 -0.37 39.48
CA PRO A 707 -13.32 -1.69 38.87
C PRO A 707 -12.06 -2.38 39.40
N THR A 708 -12.15 -3.69 39.63
CA THR A 708 -10.98 -4.53 39.92
C THR A 708 -10.27 -4.89 38.61
N GLU A 709 -9.08 -5.49 38.70
CA GLU A 709 -8.35 -6.01 37.53
C GLU A 709 -9.18 -7.05 36.74
N GLU A 710 -10.09 -7.74 37.43
CA GLU A 710 -10.97 -8.79 36.91
C GLU A 710 -12.29 -8.24 36.32
N TRP A 711 -12.43 -6.91 36.14
CA TRP A 711 -13.69 -6.29 35.70
C TRP A 711 -14.23 -6.85 34.36
N LEU A 712 -13.36 -7.37 33.49
CA LEU A 712 -13.72 -8.02 32.22
C LEU A 712 -13.59 -9.56 32.23
N ASP A 713 -13.32 -10.18 33.38
CA ASP A 713 -13.04 -11.62 33.49
C ASP A 713 -14.30 -12.50 33.54
N TYR A 714 -15.47 -11.89 33.44
CA TYR A 714 -16.72 -12.61 33.25
C TYR A 714 -16.71 -13.40 31.92
N PRO A 715 -17.27 -14.62 31.87
CA PRO A 715 -17.23 -15.49 30.69
C PRO A 715 -17.72 -14.82 29.40
N GLU A 716 -18.72 -13.94 29.50
CA GLU A 716 -19.33 -13.23 28.37
C GLU A 716 -18.42 -12.15 27.77
N PHE A 717 -17.42 -11.67 28.52
CA PHE A 717 -16.48 -10.61 28.12
C PHE A 717 -15.03 -11.09 27.96
N GLY A 718 -14.74 -12.36 28.29
CA GLY A 718 -13.38 -12.91 28.23
C GLY A 718 -12.71 -12.76 26.86
N ASN A 719 -13.46 -12.90 25.76
CA ASN A 719 -12.91 -12.65 24.42
C ASN A 719 -12.71 -11.15 24.12
N THR A 720 -13.56 -10.26 24.65
CA THR A 720 -13.40 -8.80 24.53
C THR A 720 -12.10 -8.33 25.19
N LYS A 721 -11.73 -8.90 26.35
CA LYS A 721 -10.46 -8.67 27.05
C LYS A 721 -9.22 -8.89 26.16
N TYR A 722 -9.27 -9.86 25.24
CA TYR A 722 -8.17 -10.16 24.31
C TYR A 722 -8.19 -9.33 23.02
N VAL A 723 -9.35 -8.80 22.64
CA VAL A 723 -9.52 -7.95 21.46
C VAL A 723 -9.06 -6.53 21.78
N TYR A 724 -9.48 -5.98 22.91
CA TYR A 724 -9.06 -4.66 23.40
C TYR A 724 -8.22 -4.83 24.66
N ALA A 725 -6.90 -4.77 24.50
CA ALA A 725 -5.95 -4.97 25.59
C ALA A 725 -5.98 -3.85 26.65
N ASN A 726 -6.32 -2.61 26.24
CA ASN A 726 -6.46 -1.49 27.17
C ASN A 726 -7.88 -1.43 27.76
N HIS A 727 -8.08 -2.05 28.92
CA HIS A 727 -9.40 -2.12 29.57
C HIS A 727 -9.86 -0.77 30.11
N ALA A 728 -8.94 0.12 30.46
CA ALA A 728 -9.27 1.46 30.93
C ALA A 728 -10.00 2.27 29.85
N TYR A 729 -9.66 2.09 28.56
CA TYR A 729 -10.39 2.75 27.47
C TYR A 729 -11.86 2.31 27.40
N LEU A 730 -12.16 1.04 27.65
CA LEU A 730 -13.54 0.55 27.73
C LEU A 730 -14.28 1.14 28.94
N TRP A 731 -13.59 1.24 30.08
CA TRP A 731 -14.15 1.86 31.28
C TRP A 731 -14.42 3.36 31.09
N PHE A 732 -13.46 4.12 30.54
CA PHE A 732 -13.64 5.54 30.22
C PHE A 732 -14.79 5.75 29.23
N THR A 733 -14.92 4.86 28.24
CA THR A 733 -16.04 4.86 27.29
C THR A 733 -17.37 4.67 28.00
N GLN A 734 -17.45 3.69 28.91
CA GLN A 734 -18.67 3.47 29.71
C GLN A 734 -18.98 4.68 30.60
N ARG A 735 -17.97 5.28 31.24
CA ARG A 735 -18.10 6.46 32.11
C ARG A 735 -18.71 7.64 31.35
N ILE A 736 -18.11 8.04 30.23
CA ILE A 736 -18.57 9.23 29.49
C ILE A 736 -19.96 9.02 28.89
N LEU A 737 -20.26 7.83 28.38
CA LEU A 737 -21.58 7.53 27.81
C LEU A 737 -22.67 7.45 28.87
N ARG A 738 -22.36 7.01 30.10
CA ARG A 738 -23.31 7.07 31.22
C ARG A 738 -23.59 8.50 31.68
N GLN A 739 -22.57 9.37 31.67
CA GLN A 739 -22.73 10.79 32.00
C GLN A 739 -23.56 11.53 30.95
N LYS A 740 -23.35 11.22 29.66
CA LYS A 740 -24.02 11.92 28.55
C LYS A 740 -25.38 11.34 28.19
N GLY A 741 -25.58 10.03 28.35
CA GLY A 741 -26.81 9.31 28.00
C GLY A 741 -27.08 9.18 26.49
N ALA A 742 -26.28 9.83 25.64
CA ALA A 742 -26.43 9.84 24.19
C ALA A 742 -25.07 10.11 23.52
N ILE A 743 -24.94 9.68 22.27
CA ILE A 743 -23.91 10.11 21.33
C ILE A 743 -24.52 11.18 20.43
N LYS A 744 -24.07 12.43 20.56
CA LYS A 744 -24.50 13.54 19.70
C LYS A 744 -23.36 13.94 18.76
N MET A 745 -23.57 13.73 17.47
CA MET A 745 -22.60 14.08 16.43
C MET A 745 -23.20 15.20 15.57
N PRO A 746 -22.46 16.30 15.33
CA PRO A 746 -21.05 16.51 15.64
C PRO A 746 -20.75 17.06 17.05
N GLU A 747 -21.77 17.48 17.82
CA GLU A 747 -21.63 18.39 18.96
C GLU A 747 -20.75 17.84 20.09
N ASP A 748 -20.92 16.57 20.46
CA ASP A 748 -20.16 15.92 21.53
C ASP A 748 -18.90 15.20 21.00
N ALA A 749 -18.59 15.24 19.70
CA ALA A 749 -17.55 14.42 19.08
C ALA A 749 -16.18 14.58 19.76
N ARG A 750 -15.70 15.82 19.92
CA ARG A 750 -14.40 16.09 20.54
C ARG A 750 -14.37 15.62 21.98
N LEU A 751 -15.41 15.95 22.74
CA LEU A 751 -15.52 15.56 24.14
C LEU A 751 -15.50 14.04 24.32
N LEU A 752 -16.25 13.30 23.50
CA LEU A 752 -16.32 11.83 23.57
C LEU A 752 -14.95 11.21 23.31
N ILE A 753 -14.24 11.64 22.26
CA ILE A 753 -12.92 11.13 21.90
C ILE A 753 -11.88 11.45 22.97
N GLU A 754 -11.78 12.72 23.39
CA GLU A 754 -10.77 13.13 24.37
C GLU A 754 -11.02 12.57 25.78
N SER A 755 -12.27 12.30 26.15
CA SER A 755 -12.59 11.66 27.44
C SER A 755 -12.04 10.24 27.60
N VAL A 756 -11.57 9.62 26.51
CA VAL A 756 -11.02 8.26 26.48
C VAL A 756 -9.54 8.25 26.13
N TYR A 757 -9.09 9.11 25.22
CA TYR A 757 -7.75 9.05 24.63
C TYR A 757 -6.78 10.14 25.10
N HIS A 758 -7.23 11.09 25.91
CA HIS A 758 -6.37 12.17 26.40
C HIS A 758 -5.22 11.60 27.25
N SER A 759 -4.00 12.13 27.06
CA SER A 759 -2.76 11.59 27.65
C SER A 759 -2.74 11.64 29.18
N ASP A 760 -3.41 12.64 29.75
CA ASP A 760 -3.37 12.94 31.18
C ASP A 760 -4.48 12.23 31.98
N LEU A 761 -5.17 11.26 31.35
CA LEU A 761 -6.20 10.47 32.01
C LEU A 761 -5.56 9.42 32.93
N GLU A 762 -5.83 9.54 34.23
CA GLU A 762 -5.52 8.49 35.19
C GLU A 762 -6.63 7.44 35.25
N PRO A 763 -6.33 6.15 35.01
CA PRO A 763 -7.32 5.08 35.16
C PRO A 763 -7.56 4.77 36.65
N PRO A 764 -8.71 4.14 36.99
CA PRO A 764 -8.96 3.65 38.34
C PRO A 764 -7.87 2.69 38.83
N GLU A 765 -7.63 2.65 40.14
CA GLU A 765 -6.55 1.87 40.76
C GLU A 765 -6.50 0.41 40.28
N GLY A 766 -7.65 -0.27 40.22
CA GLY A 766 -7.71 -1.66 39.77
C GLY A 766 -7.41 -1.89 38.28
N LEU A 767 -7.40 -0.85 37.44
CA LEU A 767 -7.06 -0.94 36.01
C LEU A 767 -5.69 -0.31 35.66
N GLN A 768 -5.01 0.34 36.62
CA GLN A 768 -3.72 0.99 36.40
C GLN A 768 -2.66 0.02 35.86
N ALA A 769 -2.55 -1.18 36.45
CA ALA A 769 -1.55 -2.15 36.05
C ALA A 769 -1.69 -2.57 34.57
N VAL A 770 -2.92 -2.85 34.12
CA VAL A 770 -3.21 -3.20 32.72
C VAL A 770 -2.98 -2.00 31.80
N PHE A 771 -3.43 -0.81 32.20
CA PHE A 771 -3.25 0.43 31.42
C PHE A 771 -1.77 0.74 31.16
N TYR A 772 -0.94 0.77 32.22
CA TYR A 772 0.48 1.08 32.10
C TYR A 772 1.26 -0.03 31.38
N LYS A 773 0.86 -1.30 31.56
CA LYS A 773 1.41 -2.41 30.78
C LYS A 773 1.14 -2.24 29.28
N GLU A 774 -0.08 -1.87 28.91
CA GLU A 774 -0.46 -1.66 27.51
C GLU A 774 0.19 -0.40 26.92
N LEU A 775 0.25 0.70 27.68
CA LEU A 775 1.00 1.90 27.29
C LEU A 775 2.48 1.56 27.03
N GLY A 776 3.09 0.75 27.89
CA GLY A 776 4.45 0.23 27.70
C GLY A 776 4.59 -0.60 26.41
N GLN A 777 3.60 -1.43 26.09
CA GLN A 777 3.58 -2.17 24.81
C GLN A 777 3.48 -1.23 23.60
N GLN A 778 2.61 -0.21 23.64
CA GLN A 778 2.47 0.79 22.57
C GLN A 778 3.76 1.59 22.33
N LEU A 779 4.45 1.98 23.41
CA LEU A 779 5.78 2.61 23.33
C LEU A 779 6.82 1.65 22.75
N GLY A 780 6.77 0.37 23.14
CA GLY A 780 7.60 -0.69 22.58
C GLY A 780 7.38 -0.88 21.07
N GLN A 781 6.13 -0.94 20.64
CA GLN A 781 5.75 -1.01 19.22
C GLN A 781 6.27 0.20 18.43
N SER A 782 6.13 1.40 18.98
CA SER A 782 6.66 2.63 18.37
C SER A 782 8.19 2.59 18.25
N SER A 783 8.88 2.03 19.23
CA SER A 783 10.35 1.84 19.21
C SER A 783 10.77 0.81 18.16
N GLN A 784 10.05 -0.30 18.04
CA GLN A 784 10.28 -1.32 17.00
C GLN A 784 10.02 -0.77 15.60
N ALA A 785 8.96 0.04 15.41
CA ALA A 785 8.74 0.75 14.15
C ALA A 785 9.94 1.65 13.81
N LYS A 786 10.45 2.38 14.81
CA LYS A 786 11.62 3.26 14.65
C LYS A 786 12.89 2.50 14.22
N SER A 787 13.09 1.27 14.68
CA SER A 787 14.23 0.47 14.23
C SER A 787 14.08 -0.03 12.78
N MET A 788 12.85 -0.13 12.27
CA MET A 788 12.55 -0.53 10.89
C MET A 788 12.51 0.63 9.88
N ILE A 789 12.58 1.88 10.35
CA ILE A 789 12.54 3.07 9.49
C ILE A 789 13.91 3.36 8.87
N LEU A 790 13.94 3.56 7.55
CA LEU A 790 15.12 3.94 6.79
C LEU A 790 15.52 5.41 7.03
N ASN A 791 16.83 5.70 7.07
CA ASN A 791 17.33 7.05 7.25
C ASN A 791 17.72 7.70 5.91
N PHE A 792 16.80 8.48 5.36
CA PHE A 792 16.96 9.14 4.07
C PHE A 792 17.99 10.29 4.02
N LYS A 793 18.57 10.69 5.17
CA LYS A 793 19.69 11.64 5.18
C LYS A 793 21.01 11.00 4.73
N ASN A 794 21.08 9.67 4.81
CA ASN A 794 22.25 8.87 4.46
C ASN A 794 22.06 8.21 3.08
N CYS A 795 23.16 7.79 2.45
CA CYS A 795 23.17 7.10 1.16
C CYS A 795 22.38 5.79 1.17
N TYR A 796 21.69 5.47 0.08
CA TYR A 796 21.11 4.15 -0.20
C TYR A 796 22.13 3.03 0.06
N SER A 797 21.98 2.30 1.17
CA SER A 797 22.97 1.32 1.63
C SER A 797 22.41 0.39 2.71
N ARG A 798 22.91 -0.84 2.77
CA ARG A 798 22.66 -1.78 3.88
C ARG A 798 23.32 -1.37 5.19
N ALA A 799 24.33 -0.49 5.18
CA ALA A 799 25.04 -0.08 6.41
C ALA A 799 24.13 0.56 7.46
N GLN A 800 22.96 1.05 7.04
CA GLN A 800 22.00 1.70 7.92
C GLN A 800 21.13 0.72 8.71
N PHE A 801 21.15 -0.56 8.36
CA PHE A 801 20.22 -1.55 8.88
C PHE A 801 20.93 -2.88 9.14
N ASN A 802 20.88 -3.35 10.40
CA ASN A 802 21.58 -4.56 10.83
C ASN A 802 20.84 -5.86 10.47
N ALA A 803 19.57 -5.79 10.09
CA ALA A 803 18.77 -6.95 9.69
C ALA A 803 18.77 -7.16 8.16
N GLU A 804 18.32 -8.32 7.72
CA GLU A 804 18.31 -8.66 6.29
C GLU A 804 17.27 -7.83 5.52
N TRP A 805 17.64 -7.37 4.33
CA TRP A 805 16.72 -6.74 3.36
C TRP A 805 15.90 -7.87 2.72
N ASP A 806 14.91 -8.35 3.46
CA ASP A 806 14.29 -9.64 3.22
C ASP A 806 13.17 -9.61 2.17
N HIS A 807 12.82 -10.79 1.67
CA HIS A 807 12.02 -10.99 0.47
C HIS A 807 10.52 -10.88 0.68
N GLU A 808 9.94 -11.16 1.85
CA GLU A 808 8.49 -11.01 2.08
C GLU A 808 7.97 -11.32 3.51
N ILE A 809 8.78 -11.76 4.48
CA ILE A 809 8.21 -12.49 5.66
C ILE A 809 8.47 -11.83 7.03
N GLU A 810 9.59 -11.16 7.31
CA GLU A 810 9.84 -10.61 8.67
C GLU A 810 9.50 -9.13 8.87
N VAL A 811 9.41 -8.35 7.78
CA VAL A 811 9.06 -6.93 7.86
C VAL A 811 7.60 -6.80 7.45
N SER A 812 6.72 -6.58 8.41
CA SER A 812 5.32 -6.25 8.18
C SER A 812 5.08 -4.77 8.46
N THR A 813 4.24 -4.12 7.66
CA THR A 813 3.78 -2.74 7.89
C THR A 813 2.86 -2.61 9.09
N ARG A 814 2.42 -3.75 9.64
CA ARG A 814 1.62 -3.84 10.86
C ARG A 814 2.34 -4.76 11.82
N LEU A 815 2.28 -4.43 13.10
CA LEU A 815 2.68 -5.37 14.14
C LEU A 815 1.54 -6.40 14.34
N SER A 816 1.23 -7.17 13.29
CA SER A 816 0.13 -8.11 13.32
C SER A 816 0.51 -9.39 14.03
N ARG A 817 -0.46 -9.98 14.74
CA ARG A 817 -0.45 -11.41 15.09
C ARG A 817 -0.26 -12.18 13.78
N ASP A 818 0.77 -13.03 13.70
CA ASP A 818 1.06 -13.81 12.49
C ASP A 818 -0.22 -14.49 11.99
N ASN A 819 -0.54 -14.27 10.73
CA ASN A 819 -1.69 -14.86 10.06
C ASN A 819 -1.21 -15.81 8.97
N ILE A 820 -2.00 -16.84 8.68
CA ILE A 820 -1.75 -17.78 7.60
C ILE A 820 -2.97 -17.86 6.68
N ASP A 821 -2.68 -18.07 5.40
CA ASP A 821 -3.72 -18.33 4.40
C ASP A 821 -3.96 -19.84 4.30
N LEU A 822 -5.22 -20.22 4.54
CA LEU A 822 -5.75 -21.56 4.33
C LEU A 822 -6.54 -21.59 3.02
N TYR A 823 -6.32 -22.63 2.22
CA TYR A 823 -7.03 -22.86 0.96
C TYR A 823 -7.92 -24.07 1.11
N LEU A 824 -9.23 -23.87 0.95
CA LEU A 824 -10.21 -24.94 1.05
C LEU A 824 -10.30 -25.71 -0.27
N ALA A 825 -10.34 -27.04 -0.18
CA ALA A 825 -10.44 -27.91 -1.35
C ALA A 825 -11.26 -29.17 -1.06
N TYR A 826 -11.82 -29.76 -2.12
CA TYR A 826 -12.43 -31.09 -2.12
C TYR A 826 -11.47 -32.12 -2.70
N GLN A 827 -11.57 -33.36 -2.22
CA GLN A 827 -10.96 -34.53 -2.86
C GLN A 827 -12.03 -35.25 -3.70
N GLN A 828 -11.80 -35.39 -5.00
CA GLN A 828 -12.67 -36.10 -5.96
C GLN A 828 -11.82 -36.98 -6.87
N ASP A 829 -12.05 -38.29 -6.89
CA ASP A 829 -11.41 -39.25 -7.81
C ASP A 829 -9.89 -39.04 -7.98
N ASP A 830 -9.16 -39.01 -6.87
CA ASP A 830 -7.71 -38.73 -6.76
C ASP A 830 -7.24 -37.34 -7.23
N LYS A 831 -8.17 -36.40 -7.49
CA LYS A 831 -7.88 -35.01 -7.80
C LYS A 831 -8.31 -34.08 -6.67
N ILE A 832 -7.48 -33.08 -6.42
CA ILE A 832 -7.78 -31.99 -5.50
C ILE A 832 -8.35 -30.83 -6.29
N VAL A 833 -9.58 -30.46 -5.97
CA VAL A 833 -10.34 -29.39 -6.63
C VAL A 833 -10.60 -28.29 -5.60
N PRO A 834 -10.37 -27.01 -5.92
CA PRO A 834 -10.67 -25.90 -5.02
C PRO A 834 -12.15 -25.89 -4.60
N TYR A 835 -12.43 -25.35 -3.40
CA TYR A 835 -13.78 -25.22 -2.85
C TYR A 835 -14.72 -24.43 -3.76
N CYS A 836 -14.26 -23.28 -4.27
CA CYS A 836 -14.92 -22.57 -5.35
C CYS A 836 -14.42 -23.13 -6.69
N SER A 837 -15.30 -23.72 -7.48
CA SER A 837 -14.95 -24.32 -8.78
C SER A 837 -15.42 -23.50 -10.00
N SER A 838 -16.14 -22.39 -9.79
CA SER A 838 -16.84 -21.64 -10.83
C SER A 838 -16.11 -20.38 -11.30
N SER A 839 -14.82 -20.26 -10.99
CA SER A 839 -14.03 -19.04 -11.25
C SER A 839 -12.68 -19.40 -11.86
N GLU A 840 -12.16 -18.52 -12.73
CA GLU A 840 -10.78 -18.58 -13.21
C GLU A 840 -9.76 -18.47 -12.05
N TYR A 841 -10.14 -17.78 -10.97
CA TYR A 841 -9.38 -17.63 -9.72
C TYR A 841 -9.91 -18.56 -8.62
N ALA A 842 -10.24 -19.79 -8.97
CA ALA A 842 -10.88 -20.78 -8.10
C ALA A 842 -10.16 -20.98 -6.76
N TRP A 843 -8.83 -21.10 -6.77
CA TRP A 843 -8.04 -21.29 -5.56
C TRP A 843 -8.06 -20.06 -4.66
N GLU A 844 -7.94 -18.88 -5.25
CA GLU A 844 -8.00 -17.63 -4.53
C GLU A 844 -9.39 -17.37 -3.98
N GLN A 845 -10.46 -17.70 -4.70
CA GLN A 845 -11.80 -17.59 -4.13
C GLN A 845 -12.05 -18.57 -2.98
N SER A 846 -11.25 -19.63 -2.89
CA SER A 846 -11.31 -20.65 -1.85
C SER A 846 -10.44 -20.36 -0.62
N HIS A 847 -9.72 -19.24 -0.59
CA HIS A 847 -8.83 -18.92 0.53
C HIS A 847 -9.58 -18.22 1.68
N LEU A 848 -9.08 -18.40 2.90
CA LEU A 848 -9.41 -17.63 4.08
C LEU A 848 -8.18 -17.49 4.98
N THR A 849 -8.20 -16.50 5.86
CA THR A 849 -7.06 -16.20 6.75
C THR A 849 -7.41 -16.48 8.20
N ILE A 850 -6.50 -17.13 8.95
CA ILE A 850 -6.58 -17.32 10.40
C ILE A 850 -5.25 -17.00 11.09
N SER A 851 -5.26 -16.79 12.41
CA SER A 851 -4.02 -16.57 13.16
C SER A 851 -3.18 -17.85 13.27
N VAL A 852 -1.85 -17.71 13.23
CA VAL A 852 -0.86 -18.78 13.44
C VAL A 852 -1.06 -19.45 14.79
N SER A 853 -1.33 -18.68 15.84
CA SER A 853 -1.61 -19.22 17.17
C SER A 853 -2.80 -20.17 17.17
N LYS A 854 -3.86 -19.82 16.44
CA LYS A 854 -5.04 -20.66 16.30
C LYS A 854 -4.73 -21.87 15.44
N TRP A 855 -4.08 -21.68 14.29
CA TRP A 855 -3.67 -22.78 13.42
C TRP A 855 -2.83 -23.82 14.15
N ASN A 856 -1.82 -23.40 14.91
CA ASN A 856 -0.96 -24.31 15.65
C ASN A 856 -1.71 -25.15 16.68
N ARG A 857 -2.82 -24.65 17.23
CA ARG A 857 -3.69 -25.40 18.17
C ARG A 857 -4.56 -26.45 17.48
N ILE A 858 -5.00 -26.18 16.25
CA ILE A 858 -6.04 -26.98 15.58
C ILE A 858 -5.53 -27.81 14.39
N LYS A 859 -4.32 -27.55 13.89
CA LYS A 859 -3.78 -28.17 12.67
C LYS A 859 -3.78 -29.70 12.69
N SER A 860 -3.67 -30.32 13.87
CA SER A 860 -3.70 -31.78 14.06
C SER A 860 -5.08 -32.39 13.88
N ALA A 861 -6.15 -31.61 14.07
CA ALA A 861 -7.54 -32.05 13.96
C ALA A 861 -8.12 -31.81 12.56
N ILE A 862 -7.37 -31.18 11.67
CA ILE A 862 -7.83 -30.77 10.34
C ILE A 862 -7.18 -31.67 9.28
N PRO A 863 -7.97 -32.32 8.41
CA PRO A 863 -7.43 -33.11 7.31
C PRO A 863 -6.56 -32.25 6.37
N GLN A 864 -5.32 -32.69 6.18
CA GLN A 864 -4.34 -32.05 5.30
C GLN A 864 -3.86 -33.04 4.24
N LEU A 865 -3.39 -32.49 3.12
CA LEU A 865 -2.71 -33.29 2.10
C LEU A 865 -1.40 -33.86 2.61
N GLU A 866 -1.09 -35.09 2.21
CA GLU A 866 0.25 -35.66 2.38
C GLU A 866 1.31 -34.76 1.73
N GLN A 867 2.48 -34.66 2.36
CA GLN A 867 3.51 -33.67 2.04
C GLN A 867 3.94 -33.70 0.56
N HIS A 868 4.08 -34.88 -0.03
CA HIS A 868 4.43 -35.05 -1.44
C HIS A 868 3.33 -34.54 -2.40
N HIS A 869 2.06 -34.78 -2.10
CA HIS A 869 0.93 -34.27 -2.89
C HIS A 869 0.78 -32.75 -2.75
N LEU A 870 1.01 -32.24 -1.54
CA LEU A 870 1.00 -30.81 -1.24
C LEU A 870 2.10 -30.07 -2.01
N GLU A 871 3.33 -30.59 -2.06
CA GLU A 871 4.44 -29.98 -2.81
C GLU A 871 4.17 -29.91 -4.32
N LYS A 872 3.65 -31.00 -4.91
CA LYS A 872 3.22 -31.00 -6.32
C LYS A 872 2.14 -29.97 -6.59
N LEU A 873 1.16 -29.86 -5.70
CA LEU A 873 0.07 -28.90 -5.86
C LEU A 873 0.55 -27.46 -5.68
N ARG A 874 1.43 -27.18 -4.71
CA ARG A 874 2.10 -25.88 -4.48
C ARG A 874 2.87 -25.41 -5.71
N GLN A 875 3.57 -26.32 -6.38
CA GLN A 875 4.24 -26.02 -7.65
C GLN A 875 3.22 -25.69 -8.75
N LYS A 876 2.14 -26.49 -8.87
CA LYS A 876 1.09 -26.28 -9.87
C LYS A 876 0.33 -24.97 -9.71
N ILE A 877 0.09 -24.53 -8.48
CA ILE A 877 -0.62 -23.26 -8.19
C ILE A 877 0.34 -22.08 -7.98
N HIS A 878 1.65 -22.27 -8.18
CA HIS A 878 2.70 -21.28 -7.95
C HIS A 878 2.66 -20.63 -6.55
N ARG A 879 2.34 -21.41 -5.50
CA ARG A 879 2.30 -20.93 -4.10
C ARG A 879 3.08 -21.88 -3.18
N PRO A 880 4.38 -21.63 -2.92
CA PRO A 880 5.22 -22.54 -2.15
C PRO A 880 4.80 -22.70 -0.68
N ASN A 881 4.10 -21.71 -0.12
CA ASN A 881 3.69 -21.69 1.29
C ASN A 881 2.20 -21.98 1.52
N ALA A 882 1.44 -22.33 0.47
CA ALA A 882 0.00 -22.56 0.62
C ALA A 882 -0.29 -23.74 1.57
N ILE A 883 -1.21 -23.54 2.49
CA ILE A 883 -1.74 -24.59 3.37
C ILE A 883 -3.10 -25.00 2.82
N ILE A 884 -3.23 -26.25 2.41
CA ILE A 884 -4.45 -26.76 1.75
C ILE A 884 -5.17 -27.67 2.72
N VAL A 885 -6.45 -27.37 2.93
CA VAL A 885 -7.32 -28.03 3.91
C VAL A 885 -8.47 -28.69 3.15
N LEU A 886 -8.73 -29.96 3.45
CA LEU A 886 -9.73 -30.76 2.74
C LEU A 886 -11.09 -30.70 3.43
N ILE A 887 -12.12 -30.40 2.64
CA ILE A 887 -13.53 -30.46 3.00
C ILE A 887 -14.14 -31.71 2.37
N GLU A 888 -14.92 -32.47 3.14
CA GLU A 888 -15.73 -33.57 2.61
C GLU A 888 -17.01 -33.02 1.99
N LYS A 889 -17.28 -33.34 0.71
CA LYS A 889 -18.43 -32.77 -0.03
C LYS A 889 -19.79 -33.26 0.48
N GLU A 890 -19.84 -34.46 1.06
CA GLU A 890 -21.08 -35.14 1.48
C GLU A 890 -21.32 -35.11 2.99
N LYS A 891 -20.40 -34.54 3.78
CA LYS A 891 -20.54 -34.40 5.24
C LYS A 891 -20.34 -32.94 5.64
N VAL A 892 -21.03 -32.53 6.70
CA VAL A 892 -20.75 -31.25 7.35
C VAL A 892 -19.33 -31.32 7.89
N SER A 893 -18.42 -30.50 7.34
CA SER A 893 -17.05 -30.41 7.84
C SER A 893 -17.06 -29.97 9.29
N CYS A 894 -16.18 -30.51 10.12
CA CYS A 894 -16.09 -30.17 11.54
C CYS A 894 -15.46 -28.80 11.83
N PHE A 895 -14.93 -28.12 10.80
CA PHE A 895 -14.18 -26.87 10.98
C PHE A 895 -14.66 -25.71 10.09
N TYR A 896 -15.39 -25.98 9.01
CA TYR A 896 -15.87 -24.96 8.08
C TYR A 896 -17.27 -25.26 7.53
N THR A 897 -18.16 -24.26 7.50
CA THR A 897 -19.40 -24.29 6.71
C THR A 897 -19.63 -22.96 6.02
N LYS A 898 -20.49 -22.94 5.00
CA LYS A 898 -20.87 -21.70 4.30
C LYS A 898 -21.63 -20.73 5.23
N GLU A 899 -22.31 -21.23 6.24
CA GLU A 899 -23.10 -20.43 7.20
C GLU A 899 -22.28 -19.90 8.38
N LEU A 900 -21.31 -20.67 8.87
CA LEU A 900 -20.52 -20.32 10.08
C LEU A 900 -19.09 -19.88 9.76
N GLY A 901 -18.63 -20.10 8.53
CA GLY A 901 -17.24 -19.91 8.13
C GLY A 901 -16.34 -20.86 8.92
N PHE A 902 -15.12 -20.44 9.22
CA PHE A 902 -14.18 -21.25 10.00
C PHE A 902 -14.47 -21.15 11.50
N TYR A 903 -15.03 -22.20 12.10
CA TYR A 903 -15.58 -22.17 13.47
C TYR A 903 -14.87 -23.09 14.48
N LEU A 904 -13.93 -23.95 14.06
CA LEU A 904 -13.16 -24.77 15.00
C LEU A 904 -12.37 -23.89 15.98
N ASN A 905 -12.40 -24.20 17.28
CA ASN A 905 -11.81 -23.39 18.34
C ASN A 905 -10.65 -24.05 19.06
#